data_AF-A0A4R0IES5-F1
#
_entry.id   AF-A0A4R0IES5-F1
#
_cell.length_a   1.000
_cell.length_b   1.000
_cell.length_c   1.000
_cell.angle_alpha   90.00
_cell.angle_beta   90.00
_cell.angle_gamma   90.00
#
_symmetry.space_group_name_H-M   'P 1'
#
loop_
_entity.id
_entity.type
_entity.pdbx_description
1 polymer ?
#
loop_
_entity_poly.entity_id
_entity_poly.type
_entity_poly.pdbx_seq_one_letter_code
_entity_poly.pdbx_strand_id
1 'polypeptide(L)'
;MTTDNLQPGLPVVEVDQAFPLMTTDSVGRPATSSGTGDQAPTVSAAIRDVLGWRPRVQDPQAFTAALSASFELSTFEDHVVAKYVPRGVAVQADLGGVTGGQASLYLRAKAAHAQITTMLESLKPLRTDADPQDCEAYRTLVRDSVRRIVTEFGREGGPRVALVDSTFSVLTGFDPSAEPSAGVPLGVLRDDDANRVAWRNGSRGVANGQVPTVPAVSPGTDPDTIPGQLGALRDRFGLDDNHVNTVDEEKQRTSFWTLVDLVVDLQNSWTNRRIGFTLGNGAGFLGTDLVQISRLLAATAEQVDEFEAVLDSVLVSGAERQTVVLDRTNGLTLDDLVQWLRVFVTQDGPNIIRDTGRDGLVSTFTPTVKELMLTLRSELVQRLVPCAGPGCANGCHCGSRNRTSCIPLGCYTPLPPGMYSGRVKIAASALCGLVENLTAKALRIGRYAGAVLLDLSVARFQARPEFVRVEVRGLNLQPTYVPALVVGDGTSLDDFLLPLQGSASADDDHLSAIFQINELPEDVQRLVNGNPGGLLIAASAVPIAVLDGELGRVVAGPAVTTWPKLRRADDLDGTIVDDVPDAWGSIPSNQRFAPQSPAAPIPPQVDDADEFEFPRDWIEDEDDADLSPNGHGTEAATSANAPDGQSGTGRRVRLSPEAEARLEAVRRLTARQMGDLETRVHQIRNEPEVQGLLITLLASRNDGPSGTHGEER
;
A
#
# COMPACT_ATOMS: atom_id res chain seq x y z
N MET A 1 33.99 -33.29 47.16
CA MET A 1 35.31 -33.89 46.85
C MET A 1 35.09 -34.77 45.63
N THR A 2 35.24 -34.16 44.44
CA THR A 2 36.37 -34.33 43.48
C THR A 2 36.22 -35.63 42.68
N THR A 3 36.21 -35.66 41.35
CA THR A 3 36.83 -34.76 40.35
C THR A 3 36.20 -34.92 38.97
N ASP A 4 36.26 -33.80 38.26
CA ASP A 4 36.02 -33.52 36.84
C ASP A 4 36.68 -34.47 35.83
N ASN A 5 36.01 -34.65 34.69
CA ASN A 5 36.66 -34.92 33.40
C ASN A 5 36.06 -33.98 32.34
N LEU A 6 36.81 -32.93 32.03
CA LEU A 6 36.59 -31.97 30.96
C LEU A 6 36.86 -32.62 29.59
N GLN A 7 35.94 -32.48 28.65
CA GLN A 7 36.21 -32.65 27.21
C GLN A 7 36.73 -31.33 26.63
N PRO A 8 37.76 -31.37 25.76
CA PRO A 8 38.33 -30.17 25.15
C PRO A 8 37.44 -29.60 24.05
N GLY A 9 37.26 -28.27 24.09
CA GLY A 9 36.44 -27.49 23.17
C GLY A 9 36.97 -27.48 21.74
N LEU A 10 36.04 -27.55 20.79
CA LEU A 10 36.27 -27.27 19.37
C LEU A 10 36.39 -25.74 19.17
N PRO A 11 37.31 -25.27 18.30
CA PRO A 11 37.48 -23.85 18.05
C PRO A 11 36.27 -23.28 17.30
N VAL A 12 35.68 -22.23 17.87
CA VAL A 12 34.72 -21.35 17.19
C VAL A 12 35.50 -20.55 16.15
N VAL A 13 35.23 -20.82 14.88
CA VAL A 13 35.67 -19.96 13.77
C VAL A 13 34.60 -18.88 13.61
N GLU A 14 34.89 -17.67 14.08
CA GLU A 14 34.17 -16.47 13.66
C GLU A 14 34.52 -16.19 12.20
N VAL A 15 33.51 -16.24 11.33
CA VAL A 15 33.61 -15.72 9.96
C VAL A 15 32.53 -14.67 9.79
N ASP A 16 32.88 -13.43 10.12
CA ASP A 16 32.33 -12.25 9.46
C ASP A 16 32.64 -12.36 7.96
N GLN A 17 31.63 -12.64 7.14
CA GLN A 17 31.73 -12.36 5.71
C GLN A 17 30.45 -11.70 5.19
N ALA A 18 30.68 -10.46 4.75
CA ALA A 18 29.82 -9.60 3.99
C ALA A 18 29.17 -10.31 2.80
N PHE A 19 27.95 -9.87 2.49
CA PHE A 19 27.18 -10.22 1.31
C PHE A 19 28.01 -10.07 0.01
N PRO A 20 28.14 -11.10 -0.82
CA PRO A 20 28.42 -10.92 -2.23
C PRO A 20 27.11 -10.72 -3.00
N LEU A 21 26.93 -9.50 -3.50
CA LEU A 21 26.16 -9.23 -4.71
C LEU A 21 26.78 -10.03 -5.87
N MET A 22 26.01 -10.92 -6.49
CA MET A 22 26.30 -11.34 -7.86
C MET A 22 25.03 -11.57 -8.67
N THR A 23 24.86 -10.65 -9.62
CA THR A 23 24.24 -10.82 -10.94
C THR A 23 24.58 -12.18 -11.55
N THR A 24 23.57 -12.95 -11.96
CA THR A 24 23.77 -14.13 -12.80
C THR A 24 23.27 -13.86 -14.21
N ASP A 25 24.21 -13.60 -15.12
CA ASP A 25 24.06 -13.87 -16.55
C ASP A 25 23.94 -15.38 -16.74
N SER A 26 22.79 -15.85 -17.22
CA SER A 26 22.58 -17.25 -17.59
C SER A 26 22.76 -17.43 -19.10
N VAL A 27 23.97 -17.85 -19.50
CA VAL A 27 24.23 -18.47 -20.81
C VAL A 27 24.69 -19.91 -20.57
N GLY A 28 23.96 -20.85 -21.18
CA GLY A 28 24.09 -22.29 -20.94
C GLY A 28 25.43 -22.90 -21.33
N ARG A 29 25.73 -24.05 -20.69
CA ARG A 29 26.80 -24.96 -21.14
C ARG A 29 26.43 -26.43 -20.85
N PRO A 30 26.73 -27.37 -21.76
CA PRO A 30 26.19 -28.73 -21.71
C PRO A 30 26.99 -29.64 -20.78
N ALA A 31 26.30 -30.70 -20.36
CA ALA A 31 26.77 -31.75 -19.46
C ALA A 31 28.02 -32.47 -19.98
N THR A 32 29.00 -32.67 -19.10
CA THR A 32 30.00 -33.73 -19.23
C THR A 32 29.95 -34.59 -17.97
N SER A 33 29.70 -35.88 -18.20
CA SER A 33 29.68 -36.95 -17.21
C SER A 33 31.10 -37.47 -16.95
N SER A 34 31.58 -37.41 -15.71
CA SER A 34 32.35 -38.49 -15.05
C SER A 34 32.99 -37.99 -13.75
N GLY A 35 32.81 -38.77 -12.69
CA GLY A 35 33.28 -38.49 -11.34
C GLY A 35 32.13 -38.74 -10.38
N THR A 36 32.33 -39.61 -9.40
CA THR A 36 31.39 -40.00 -8.34
C THR A 36 30.90 -38.73 -7.63
N GLY A 37 29.86 -38.13 -8.21
CA GLY A 37 29.46 -36.77 -7.92
C GLY A 37 28.84 -36.73 -6.54
N ASP A 38 29.30 -35.78 -5.75
CA ASP A 38 28.67 -35.37 -4.51
C ASP A 38 27.16 -35.25 -4.75
N GLN A 39 26.38 -36.22 -4.24
CA GLN A 39 24.93 -36.25 -4.41
C GLN A 39 24.25 -35.24 -3.49
N ALA A 40 25.02 -34.59 -2.60
CA ALA A 40 24.50 -33.62 -1.64
C ALA A 40 23.67 -32.49 -2.29
N PRO A 41 24.04 -31.90 -3.46
CA PRO A 41 23.24 -30.88 -4.11
C PRO A 41 21.90 -31.43 -4.63
N THR A 42 21.91 -32.62 -5.25
CA THR A 42 20.71 -33.28 -5.78
C THR A 42 19.76 -33.70 -4.65
N VAL A 43 20.30 -34.29 -3.58
CA VAL A 43 19.52 -34.66 -2.38
C VAL A 43 18.99 -33.41 -1.69
N SER A 44 19.77 -32.34 -1.59
CA SER A 44 19.33 -31.07 -1.00
C SER A 44 18.24 -30.39 -1.83
N ALA A 45 18.29 -30.50 -3.16
CA ALA A 45 17.23 -30.03 -4.05
C ALA A 45 15.95 -30.86 -3.86
N ALA A 46 16.04 -32.19 -3.88
CA ALA A 46 14.90 -33.06 -3.66
C ALA A 46 14.25 -32.86 -2.28
N ILE A 47 15.04 -32.70 -1.21
CA ILE A 47 14.51 -32.40 0.13
C ILE A 47 13.81 -31.03 0.13
N ARG A 48 14.36 -30.04 -0.57
CA ARG A 48 13.74 -28.72 -0.70
C ARG A 48 12.42 -28.79 -1.46
N ASP A 49 12.36 -29.56 -2.54
CA ASP A 49 11.17 -29.70 -3.37
C ASP A 49 10.05 -30.42 -2.62
N VAL A 50 10.38 -31.44 -1.84
CA VAL A 50 9.42 -32.24 -1.06
C VAL A 50 8.95 -31.51 0.21
N LEU A 51 9.85 -30.81 0.91
CA LEU A 51 9.50 -30.13 2.17
C LEU A 51 9.05 -28.68 1.95
N GLY A 52 9.28 -28.10 0.78
CA GLY A 52 9.12 -26.66 0.54
C GLY A 52 10.02 -25.80 1.46
N TRP A 53 11.05 -26.41 2.04
CA TRP A 53 11.86 -25.84 3.11
C TRP A 53 13.35 -26.15 2.86
N ARG A 54 14.24 -25.19 3.10
CA ARG A 54 15.68 -25.40 2.98
C ARG A 54 16.26 -25.81 4.34
N PRO A 55 16.78 -27.05 4.49
CA PRO A 55 17.31 -27.50 5.77
C PRO A 55 18.49 -26.67 6.23
N ARG A 56 18.42 -26.22 7.48
CA ARG A 56 19.56 -25.65 8.19
C ARG A 56 20.10 -26.70 9.14
N VAL A 57 21.41 -26.92 9.08
CA VAL A 57 22.09 -27.88 9.97
C VAL A 57 21.93 -27.49 11.44
N GLN A 58 21.69 -26.20 11.73
CA GLN A 58 21.51 -25.68 13.09
C GLN A 58 20.10 -25.85 13.67
N ASP A 59 19.10 -26.29 12.90
CA ASP A 59 17.70 -26.36 13.34
C ASP A 59 17.04 -27.72 13.05
N PRO A 60 17.33 -28.75 13.85
CA PRO A 60 16.73 -30.06 13.69
C PRO A 60 15.23 -30.09 14.04
N GLN A 61 14.76 -29.17 14.90
CA GLN A 61 13.35 -29.11 15.27
C GLN A 61 12.48 -28.64 14.11
N ALA A 62 12.89 -27.57 13.41
CA ALA A 62 12.19 -27.12 12.21
C ALA A 62 12.15 -28.19 11.10
N PHE A 63 13.20 -29.01 10.97
CA PHE A 63 13.20 -30.14 10.03
C PHE A 63 12.16 -31.20 10.39
N THR A 64 12.08 -31.60 11.67
CA THR A 64 11.07 -32.56 12.12
C THR A 64 9.65 -32.01 11.99
N ALA A 65 9.44 -30.72 12.25
CA ALA A 65 8.16 -30.06 12.06
C ALA A 65 7.75 -30.05 10.58
N ALA A 66 8.68 -29.72 9.67
CA ALA A 66 8.44 -29.75 8.23
C ALA A 66 8.08 -31.17 7.74
N LEU A 67 8.79 -32.20 8.21
CA LEU A 67 8.48 -33.60 7.89
C LEU A 67 7.10 -34.03 8.38
N SER A 68 6.81 -33.80 9.66
CA SER A 68 5.54 -34.20 10.30
C SER A 68 4.32 -33.56 9.63
N ALA A 69 4.53 -32.49 8.88
CA ALA A 69 3.47 -31.69 8.32
C ALA A 69 3.46 -31.68 6.78
N SER A 70 4.44 -32.31 6.12
CA SER A 70 4.38 -32.70 4.69
C SER A 70 3.91 -34.15 4.50
N PHE A 71 3.99 -34.98 5.54
CA PHE A 71 3.62 -36.38 5.51
C PHE A 71 2.57 -36.69 6.56
N GLU A 72 1.41 -37.18 6.13
CA GLU A 72 0.41 -37.74 7.03
C GLU A 72 0.75 -39.21 7.28
N LEU A 73 1.00 -39.55 8.54
CA LEU A 73 1.30 -40.92 8.95
C LEU A 73 0.00 -41.62 9.36
N SER A 74 -0.35 -42.69 8.67
CA SER A 74 -1.48 -43.55 9.01
C SER A 74 -0.99 -44.97 9.24
N THR A 75 -1.45 -45.64 10.30
CA THR A 75 -1.20 -47.06 10.51
C THR A 75 -2.28 -47.86 9.82
N PHE A 76 -1.89 -48.64 8.82
CA PHE A 76 -2.76 -49.57 8.12
C PHE A 76 -2.15 -50.97 8.27
N GLU A 77 -2.92 -51.95 8.76
CA GLU A 77 -2.48 -53.35 8.88
C GLU A 77 -1.05 -53.51 9.45
N ASP A 78 -0.81 -52.97 10.65
CA ASP A 78 0.46 -53.06 11.39
C ASP A 78 1.71 -52.47 10.70
N HIS A 79 1.54 -51.65 9.66
CA HIS A 79 2.63 -50.85 9.08
C HIS A 79 2.25 -49.36 8.95
N VAL A 80 3.25 -48.49 9.07
CA VAL A 80 3.07 -47.03 8.97
C VAL A 80 3.14 -46.64 7.49
N VAL A 81 2.03 -46.20 6.94
CA VAL A 81 1.92 -45.63 5.60
C VAL A 81 2.03 -44.11 5.71
N ALA A 82 3.05 -43.54 5.06
CA ALA A 82 3.21 -42.10 4.92
C ALA A 82 2.56 -41.63 3.61
N LYS A 83 1.53 -40.79 3.70
CA LYS A 83 0.93 -40.13 2.54
C LYS A 83 1.54 -38.74 2.39
N TYR A 84 2.20 -38.49 1.26
CA TYR A 84 2.70 -37.17 0.92
C TYR A 84 1.51 -36.25 0.61
N VAL A 85 1.41 -35.15 1.33
CA VAL A 85 0.43 -34.10 1.08
C VAL A 85 1.21 -32.88 0.56
N PRO A 86 1.16 -32.59 -0.76
CA PRO A 86 1.95 -31.50 -1.33
C PRO A 86 1.55 -30.19 -0.67
N ARG A 87 2.51 -29.52 -0.04
CA ARG A 87 2.29 -28.22 0.55
C ARG A 87 2.18 -27.17 -0.57
N GLY A 88 1.14 -26.34 -0.49
CA GLY A 88 1.17 -25.00 -1.08
C GLY A 88 2.39 -24.24 -0.55
N VAL A 89 2.85 -23.21 -1.27
CA VAL A 89 4.12 -22.53 -1.00
C VAL A 89 4.22 -22.04 0.45
N ALA A 90 4.83 -22.84 1.33
CA ALA A 90 5.12 -22.44 2.70
C ALA A 90 6.40 -21.59 2.64
N VAL A 91 6.23 -20.29 2.49
CA VAL A 91 7.33 -19.33 2.61
C VAL A 91 7.97 -19.51 3.98
N GLN A 92 9.28 -19.76 3.95
CA GLN A 92 10.15 -19.96 5.09
C GLN A 92 10.03 -18.76 6.05
N ALA A 93 9.29 -18.95 7.13
CA ALA A 93 9.45 -18.23 8.37
C ALA A 93 9.34 -19.27 9.47
N ASP A 94 10.30 -19.28 10.38
CA ASP A 94 10.45 -20.28 11.46
C ASP A 94 9.27 -20.29 12.47
N LEU A 95 8.18 -19.62 12.14
CA LEU A 95 6.91 -19.51 12.88
C LEU A 95 5.68 -19.94 12.05
N GLY A 96 5.86 -20.61 10.89
CA GLY A 96 4.74 -21.14 10.10
C GLY A 96 3.87 -20.03 9.50
N GLY A 97 4.33 -19.38 8.43
CA GLY A 97 3.55 -18.39 7.68
C GLY A 97 3.37 -17.01 8.34
N VAL A 98 3.90 -16.82 9.54
CA VAL A 98 3.95 -15.51 10.24
C VAL A 98 5.26 -14.79 9.86
N THR A 99 5.20 -13.67 9.14
CA THR A 99 6.42 -13.00 8.62
C THR A 99 6.52 -11.52 8.98
N GLY A 100 7.75 -10.99 9.03
CA GLY A 100 8.04 -9.56 9.17
C GLY A 100 7.37 -8.89 10.39
N GLY A 101 6.61 -7.82 10.13
CA GLY A 101 5.92 -7.06 11.18
C GLY A 101 4.86 -7.87 11.95
N GLN A 102 4.31 -8.93 11.35
CA GLN A 102 3.42 -9.86 12.06
C GLN A 102 4.18 -10.69 13.09
N ALA A 103 5.36 -11.22 12.75
CA ALA A 103 6.18 -12.00 13.68
C ALA A 103 6.62 -11.16 14.88
N SER A 104 7.00 -9.91 14.63
CA SER A 104 7.33 -8.96 15.70
C SER A 104 6.12 -8.64 16.59
N LEU A 105 4.92 -8.50 16.03
CA LEU A 105 3.68 -8.32 16.81
C LEU A 105 3.38 -9.56 17.66
N TYR A 106 3.45 -10.74 17.06
CA TYR A 106 3.16 -12.00 17.72
C TYR A 106 4.12 -12.26 18.89
N LEU A 107 5.43 -12.06 18.69
CA LEU A 107 6.43 -12.24 19.75
C LEU A 107 6.22 -11.25 20.91
N ARG A 108 5.94 -9.98 20.59
CA ARG A 108 5.61 -8.96 21.60
C ARG A 108 4.35 -9.34 22.38
N ALA A 109 3.30 -9.77 21.69
CA ALA A 109 2.05 -10.18 22.30
C ALA A 109 2.22 -11.42 23.18
N LYS A 110 3.03 -12.39 22.75
CA LYS A 110 3.33 -13.60 23.52
C LYS A 110 4.08 -13.26 24.82
N ALA A 111 5.05 -12.35 24.76
CA ALA A 111 5.74 -11.85 25.94
C ALA A 111 4.80 -11.08 26.88
N ALA A 112 3.99 -10.16 26.33
CA ALA A 112 2.99 -9.41 27.09
C ALA A 112 1.96 -10.33 27.75
N HIS A 113 1.44 -11.34 27.05
CA HIS A 113 0.50 -12.32 27.61
C HIS A 113 1.07 -13.09 28.80
N ALA A 114 2.34 -13.50 28.75
CA ALA A 114 2.98 -14.18 29.88
C ALA A 114 3.08 -13.26 31.11
N GLN A 115 3.45 -11.99 30.91
CA GLN A 115 3.52 -10.99 31.99
C GLN A 115 2.13 -10.67 32.56
N ILE A 116 1.16 -10.36 31.69
CA ILE A 116 -0.23 -10.06 32.07
C ILE A 116 -0.84 -11.22 32.85
N THR A 117 -0.66 -12.46 32.40
CA THR A 117 -1.19 -13.65 33.09
C THR A 117 -0.61 -13.77 34.50
N THR A 118 0.70 -13.54 34.66
CA THR A 118 1.37 -13.59 35.96
C THR A 118 0.86 -12.47 36.89
N MET A 119 0.69 -11.25 36.36
CA MET A 119 0.16 -10.12 37.13
C MET A 119 -1.29 -10.38 37.56
N LEU A 120 -2.16 -10.86 36.66
CA LEU A 120 -3.56 -11.21 36.96
C LEU A 120 -3.68 -12.21 38.11
N GLU A 121 -2.83 -13.23 38.12
CA GLU A 121 -2.82 -14.25 39.18
C GLU A 121 -2.34 -13.70 40.53
N SER A 122 -1.48 -12.68 40.51
CA SER A 122 -0.97 -12.03 41.72
C SER A 122 -1.92 -10.99 42.32
N LEU A 123 -2.89 -10.49 41.55
CA LEU A 123 -3.81 -9.43 41.98
C LEU A 123 -4.74 -9.91 43.10
N LYS A 124 -4.84 -9.13 44.19
CA LYS A 124 -5.78 -9.36 45.29
C LYS A 124 -6.85 -8.27 45.32
N PRO A 125 -8.12 -8.62 45.58
CA PRO A 125 -9.16 -7.62 45.78
C PRO A 125 -8.89 -6.81 47.06
N LEU A 126 -9.03 -5.49 46.98
CA LEU A 126 -8.92 -4.56 48.11
C LEU A 126 -10.26 -4.42 48.86
N ARG A 127 -11.35 -4.68 48.15
CA ARG A 127 -12.71 -4.69 48.72
C ARG A 127 -12.89 -5.87 49.68
N THR A 128 -13.40 -5.57 50.86
CA THR A 128 -13.74 -6.59 51.88
C THR A 128 -15.00 -7.37 51.53
N ASP A 129 -15.87 -6.82 50.68
CA ASP A 129 -17.10 -7.42 50.16
C ASP A 129 -16.94 -8.06 48.77
N ALA A 130 -15.70 -8.18 48.26
CA ALA A 130 -15.45 -8.76 46.95
C ALA A 130 -15.79 -10.26 46.94
N ASP A 131 -16.69 -10.67 46.04
CA ASP A 131 -16.99 -12.08 45.83
C ASP A 131 -15.79 -12.76 45.12
N PRO A 132 -15.16 -13.78 45.73
CA PRO A 132 -14.03 -14.49 45.11
C PRO A 132 -14.40 -15.16 43.78
N GLN A 133 -15.67 -15.55 43.58
CA GLN A 133 -16.13 -16.16 42.33
C GLN A 133 -16.20 -15.13 41.20
N ASP A 134 -16.75 -13.95 41.48
CA ASP A 134 -16.78 -12.84 40.52
C ASP A 134 -15.34 -12.41 40.17
N CYS A 135 -14.46 -12.30 41.17
CA CYS A 135 -13.07 -11.93 40.93
C CYS A 135 -12.36 -12.91 39.98
N GLU A 136 -12.56 -14.22 40.17
CA GLU A 136 -11.95 -15.23 39.29
C GLU A 136 -12.59 -15.26 37.90
N ALA A 137 -13.89 -14.97 37.80
CA ALA A 137 -14.57 -14.82 36.52
C ALA A 137 -13.95 -13.68 35.69
N TYR A 138 -13.73 -12.50 36.28
CA TYR A 138 -13.10 -11.37 35.58
C TYR A 138 -11.63 -11.63 35.22
N ARG A 139 -10.84 -12.29 36.10
CA ARG A 139 -9.48 -12.74 35.72
C ARG A 139 -9.52 -13.64 34.49
N THR A 140 -10.46 -14.58 34.46
CA THR A 140 -10.61 -15.53 33.35
C THR A 140 -11.00 -14.82 32.06
N LEU A 141 -11.93 -13.85 32.11
CA LEU A 141 -12.32 -13.06 30.94
C LEU A 141 -11.15 -12.27 30.35
N VAL A 142 -10.39 -11.56 31.18
CA VAL A 142 -9.21 -10.79 30.71
C VAL A 142 -8.15 -11.73 30.14
N ARG A 143 -7.86 -12.85 30.82
CA ARG A 143 -6.90 -13.86 30.35
C ARG A 143 -7.29 -14.43 28.99
N ASP A 144 -8.56 -14.77 28.79
CA ASP A 144 -9.06 -15.32 27.52
C ASP A 144 -9.01 -14.28 26.39
N SER A 145 -9.39 -13.03 26.66
CA SER A 145 -9.29 -11.93 25.69
C SER A 145 -7.85 -11.71 25.22
N VAL A 146 -6.87 -11.66 26.13
CA VAL A 146 -5.45 -11.49 25.76
C VAL A 146 -4.93 -12.72 25.01
N ARG A 147 -5.30 -13.94 25.43
CA ARG A 147 -4.94 -15.17 24.73
C ARG A 147 -5.49 -15.19 23.29
N ARG A 148 -6.72 -14.70 23.09
CA ARG A 148 -7.36 -14.60 21.78
C ARG A 148 -6.59 -13.65 20.87
N ILE A 149 -6.15 -12.49 21.38
CA ILE A 149 -5.31 -11.54 20.64
C ILE A 149 -4.00 -12.21 20.17
N VAL A 150 -3.30 -12.91 21.07
CA VAL A 150 -2.07 -13.64 20.72
C VAL A 150 -2.31 -14.70 19.65
N THR A 151 -3.43 -15.43 19.77
CA THR A 151 -3.80 -16.47 18.81
C THR A 151 -4.05 -15.89 17.43
N GLU A 152 -4.76 -14.76 17.33
CA GLU A 152 -4.99 -14.08 16.05
C GLU A 152 -3.71 -13.51 15.45
N PHE A 153 -2.78 -12.96 16.24
CA PHE A 153 -1.49 -12.51 15.71
C PHE A 153 -0.61 -13.65 15.20
N GLY A 154 -0.74 -14.86 15.76
CA GLY A 154 -0.05 -16.06 15.29
C GLY A 154 -0.68 -16.72 14.06
N ARG A 155 -1.78 -16.18 13.53
CA ARG A 155 -2.53 -16.78 12.44
C ARG A 155 -1.80 -16.70 11.09
N GLU A 156 -1.72 -17.83 10.39
CA GLU A 156 -1.22 -17.89 9.02
C GLU A 156 -2.06 -17.05 8.04
N GLY A 157 -1.37 -16.20 7.29
CA GLY A 157 -2.02 -15.26 6.36
C GLY A 157 -2.56 -14.00 7.06
N GLY A 158 -2.18 -13.77 8.32
CA GLY A 158 -2.38 -12.50 9.03
C GLY A 158 -3.58 -12.51 9.98
N PRO A 159 -3.58 -11.61 10.96
CA PRO A 159 -4.68 -11.47 11.92
C PRO A 159 -5.96 -10.97 11.24
N ARG A 160 -7.12 -11.45 11.72
CA ARG A 160 -8.41 -10.89 11.31
C ARG A 160 -8.63 -9.56 12.02
N VAL A 161 -8.46 -8.46 11.28
CA VAL A 161 -8.49 -7.10 11.83
C VAL A 161 -9.74 -6.83 12.66
N ALA A 162 -10.93 -7.08 12.09
CA ALA A 162 -12.20 -6.90 12.80
C ALA A 162 -12.30 -7.71 14.10
N LEU A 163 -11.70 -8.90 14.15
CA LEU A 163 -11.73 -9.73 15.34
C LEU A 163 -10.79 -9.20 16.42
N VAL A 164 -9.59 -8.78 16.04
CA VAL A 164 -8.64 -8.15 16.95
C VAL A 164 -9.21 -6.84 17.49
N ASP A 165 -9.76 -5.99 16.62
CA ASP A 165 -10.41 -4.73 17.00
C ASP A 165 -11.57 -4.97 17.96
N SER A 166 -12.46 -5.94 17.67
CA SER A 166 -13.55 -6.29 18.59
C SER A 166 -13.05 -6.81 19.94
N THR A 167 -11.91 -7.53 19.97
CA THR A 167 -11.35 -8.05 21.21
C THR A 167 -10.74 -6.94 22.05
N PHE A 168 -10.02 -5.99 21.43
CA PHE A 168 -9.57 -4.78 22.13
C PHE A 168 -10.74 -3.91 22.59
N SER A 169 -11.80 -3.78 21.77
CA SER A 169 -13.00 -3.04 22.14
C SER A 169 -13.66 -3.60 23.41
N VAL A 170 -13.78 -4.93 23.52
CA VAL A 170 -14.30 -5.56 24.74
C VAL A 170 -13.33 -5.42 25.93
N LEU A 171 -12.01 -5.50 25.68
CA LEU A 171 -11.00 -5.48 26.73
C LEU A 171 -10.79 -4.10 27.35
N THR A 172 -10.66 -3.06 26.52
CA THR A 172 -10.30 -1.69 26.92
C THR A 172 -11.37 -0.65 26.59
N GLY A 173 -12.47 -1.02 25.94
CA GLY A 173 -13.45 -0.07 25.38
C GLY A 173 -12.95 0.66 24.14
N PHE A 174 -11.90 0.15 23.49
CA PHE A 174 -11.36 0.72 22.25
C PHE A 174 -12.41 0.83 21.16
N ASP A 175 -12.46 1.98 20.50
CA ASP A 175 -13.20 2.16 19.25
C ASP A 175 -12.19 2.40 18.13
N PRO A 176 -12.06 1.48 17.15
CA PRO A 176 -11.13 1.66 16.03
C PRO A 176 -11.50 2.82 15.09
N SER A 177 -12.73 3.33 15.18
CA SER A 177 -13.28 4.44 14.38
C SER A 177 -13.21 5.79 15.09
N ALA A 178 -12.93 5.81 16.40
CA ALA A 178 -12.58 7.03 17.09
C ALA A 178 -11.17 7.44 16.63
N GLU A 179 -11.08 8.50 15.84
CA GLU A 179 -9.80 9.12 15.54
C GLU A 179 -9.06 9.44 16.85
N PRO A 180 -7.72 9.33 16.89
CA PRO A 180 -6.96 9.73 18.06
C PRO A 180 -7.12 11.23 18.27
N SER A 181 -8.11 11.64 19.07
CA SER A 181 -8.25 13.04 19.45
C SER A 181 -6.99 13.42 20.20
N ALA A 182 -6.19 14.33 19.63
CA ALA A 182 -5.05 14.92 20.31
C ALA A 182 -5.56 15.51 21.63
N GLY A 183 -5.12 14.92 22.75
CA GLY A 183 -5.56 15.31 24.08
C GLY A 183 -5.03 16.69 24.44
N VAL A 184 -5.93 17.64 24.69
CA VAL A 184 -5.68 18.79 25.56
C VAL A 184 -6.84 18.84 26.56
N PRO A 185 -6.59 18.78 27.89
CA PRO A 185 -7.63 18.97 28.88
C PRO A 185 -7.95 20.47 28.94
N LEU A 186 -9.07 20.88 28.34
CA LEU A 186 -9.54 22.26 28.45
C LEU A 186 -10.20 22.45 29.81
N GLY A 187 -9.43 23.04 30.72
CA GLY A 187 -9.94 23.54 32.00
C GLY A 187 -11.01 24.62 31.77
N VAL A 188 -12.13 24.43 32.46
CA VAL A 188 -13.07 25.44 32.98
C VAL A 188 -13.06 26.79 32.26
N LEU A 189 -13.99 27.00 31.32
CA LEU A 189 -14.56 28.33 31.06
C LEU A 189 -16.07 28.25 30.87
N ARG A 190 -16.72 29.27 31.43
CA ARG A 190 -18.14 29.39 31.80
C ARG A 190 -19.06 29.61 30.60
N ASP A 191 -20.34 29.33 30.87
CA ASP A 191 -21.54 29.87 30.22
C ASP A 191 -21.34 31.24 29.58
N ASP A 192 -21.66 31.34 28.29
CA ASP A 192 -22.62 32.27 27.70
C ASP A 192 -22.30 32.44 26.21
N ASP A 193 -23.04 31.74 25.35
CA ASP A 193 -23.66 32.29 24.12
C ASP A 193 -24.31 31.17 23.30
N ALA A 194 -25.45 30.72 23.81
CA ALA A 194 -26.46 30.09 22.99
C ALA A 194 -27.27 31.16 22.25
N ASN A 195 -27.05 31.38 20.95
CA ASN A 195 -28.16 31.51 19.99
C ASN A 195 -27.77 31.64 18.51
N ARG A 196 -28.61 31.01 17.67
CA ARG A 196 -28.94 31.29 16.24
C ARG A 196 -27.97 30.71 15.18
N VAL A 197 -28.36 29.92 14.17
CA VAL A 197 -29.63 29.60 13.47
C VAL A 197 -29.45 28.21 12.81
N ALA A 198 -30.14 27.15 13.24
CA ALA A 198 -31.34 26.55 12.62
C ALA A 198 -31.33 26.32 11.09
N TRP A 199 -31.11 25.07 10.67
CA TRP A 199 -31.91 24.48 9.57
C TRP A 199 -32.36 23.05 9.91
N ARG A 200 -33.69 22.91 9.84
CA ARG A 200 -34.46 21.67 9.90
C ARG A 200 -34.19 20.81 8.66
N ASN A 201 -34.15 19.50 8.85
CA ASN A 201 -34.99 18.59 8.08
C ASN A 201 -35.46 17.44 8.97
N GLY A 202 -36.78 17.37 9.17
CA GLY A 202 -37.44 16.32 9.90
C GLY A 202 -37.97 15.25 8.95
N SER A 203 -37.88 13.99 9.36
CA SER A 203 -38.79 12.91 8.96
C SER A 203 -38.71 11.73 9.95
N ARG A 204 -39.63 11.77 10.93
CA ARG A 204 -40.37 10.64 11.54
C ARG A 204 -39.62 9.36 11.94
N GLY A 205 -39.22 9.31 13.21
CA GLY A 205 -39.93 8.56 14.26
C GLY A 205 -40.14 7.05 14.10
N VAL A 206 -39.20 6.27 14.64
CA VAL A 206 -39.50 5.05 15.42
C VAL A 206 -38.65 5.12 16.69
N ALA A 207 -39.32 5.11 17.84
CA ALA A 207 -38.70 5.07 19.16
C ALA A 207 -38.01 3.72 19.36
N ASN A 208 -36.72 3.72 19.71
CA ASN A 208 -36.08 2.62 20.42
C ASN A 208 -34.93 3.15 21.28
N GLY A 209 -34.83 2.59 22.48
CA GLY A 209 -34.16 3.15 23.65
C GLY A 209 -32.68 3.46 23.46
N GLN A 210 -32.27 4.51 24.18
CA GLN A 210 -30.86 4.84 24.44
C GLN A 210 -30.14 3.60 24.97
N VAL A 211 -29.32 3.00 24.11
CA VAL A 211 -28.17 2.22 24.55
C VAL A 211 -27.19 3.25 25.14
N PRO A 212 -26.68 3.08 26.38
CA PRO A 212 -25.64 3.95 26.89
C PRO A 212 -24.41 3.80 26.00
N THR A 213 -24.14 4.83 25.20
CA THR A 213 -22.90 4.96 24.44
C THR A 213 -21.77 5.19 25.43
N VAL A 214 -20.99 4.14 25.68
CA VAL A 214 -19.72 4.22 26.40
C VAL A 214 -18.79 5.13 25.58
N PRO A 215 -18.17 6.15 26.19
CA PRO A 215 -17.28 7.05 25.47
C PRO A 215 -16.09 6.29 24.89
N ALA A 216 -15.81 6.52 23.61
CA ALA A 216 -14.67 5.95 22.90
C ALA A 216 -13.35 6.53 23.41
N VAL A 217 -12.32 5.68 23.47
CA VAL A 217 -11.02 5.97 24.09
C VAL A 217 -10.02 6.55 23.07
N SER A 218 -9.39 7.66 23.44
CA SER A 218 -8.22 8.26 22.76
C SER A 218 -6.89 7.75 23.34
N PRO A 219 -5.78 7.76 22.58
CA PRO A 219 -4.49 7.19 23.01
C PRO A 219 -3.84 8.10 24.07
N GLY A 220 -4.09 7.76 25.33
CA GLY A 220 -3.63 8.46 26.53
C GLY A 220 -4.47 8.05 27.74
N THR A 221 -4.87 6.78 27.80
CA THR A 221 -5.88 6.28 28.74
C THR A 221 -5.32 6.25 30.15
N ASP A 222 -5.89 7.08 31.02
CA ASP A 222 -5.66 7.00 32.47
C ASP A 222 -6.14 5.63 32.99
N PRO A 223 -5.28 4.81 33.64
CA PRO A 223 -5.65 3.52 34.20
C PRO A 223 -6.86 3.57 35.14
N ASP A 224 -7.09 4.72 35.78
CA ASP A 224 -8.21 4.92 36.70
C ASP A 224 -9.55 5.19 35.99
N THR A 225 -9.54 5.40 34.66
CA THR A 225 -10.75 5.62 33.85
C THR A 225 -10.93 4.61 32.71
N ILE A 226 -10.07 3.60 32.62
CA ILE A 226 -10.16 2.60 31.54
C ILE A 226 -11.53 1.91 31.50
N PRO A 227 -12.23 1.87 30.34
CA PRO A 227 -13.48 1.14 30.18
C PRO A 227 -13.26 -0.35 29.90
N GLY A 228 -14.34 -1.07 29.56
CA GLY A 228 -14.29 -2.48 29.15
C GLY A 228 -14.08 -3.46 30.30
N GLN A 229 -13.57 -4.65 29.97
CA GLN A 229 -13.30 -5.71 30.96
C GLN A 229 -12.24 -5.29 31.99
N LEU A 230 -11.25 -4.47 31.61
CA LEU A 230 -10.24 -3.97 32.54
C LEU A 230 -10.84 -2.98 33.55
N GLY A 231 -11.72 -2.07 33.09
CA GLY A 231 -12.46 -1.19 33.99
C GLY A 231 -13.34 -1.96 34.96
N ALA A 232 -14.07 -2.96 34.46
CA ALA A 232 -14.90 -3.82 35.31
C ALA A 232 -14.06 -4.61 36.33
N LEU A 233 -12.86 -5.08 35.95
CA LEU A 233 -11.93 -5.73 36.87
C LEU A 233 -11.48 -4.76 37.97
N ARG A 234 -11.09 -3.53 37.62
CA ARG A 234 -10.73 -2.47 38.57
C ARG A 234 -11.83 -2.25 39.60
N ASP A 235 -13.06 -1.99 39.13
CA ASP A 235 -14.19 -1.63 39.98
C ASP A 235 -14.61 -2.79 40.92
N ARG A 236 -14.48 -4.03 40.44
CA ARG A 236 -14.81 -5.23 41.23
C ARG A 236 -13.75 -5.56 42.27
N PHE A 237 -12.47 -5.39 41.93
CA PHE A 237 -11.38 -5.58 42.89
C PHE A 237 -11.22 -4.39 43.84
N GLY A 238 -11.86 -3.24 43.55
CA GLY A 238 -11.69 -2.00 44.30
C GLY A 238 -10.29 -1.42 44.14
N LEU A 239 -9.71 -1.51 42.94
CA LEU A 239 -8.36 -1.01 42.65
C LEU A 239 -8.38 0.50 42.36
N ASP A 240 -9.17 1.25 43.12
CA ASP A 240 -9.29 2.70 43.05
C ASP A 240 -8.66 3.36 44.27
N ASP A 241 -8.41 4.67 44.18
CA ASP A 241 -7.72 5.45 45.21
C ASP A 241 -8.43 5.42 46.57
N ASN A 242 -9.75 5.22 46.60
CA ASN A 242 -10.53 5.27 47.84
C ASN A 242 -10.36 4.01 48.71
N HIS A 243 -9.85 2.91 48.13
CA HIS A 243 -9.70 1.64 48.82
C HIS A 243 -8.24 1.32 49.20
N VAL A 244 -7.28 2.18 48.85
CA VAL A 244 -5.86 2.02 49.20
C VAL A 244 -5.59 2.68 50.55
N ASN A 245 -5.35 1.87 51.58
CA ASN A 245 -5.03 2.31 52.94
C ASN A 245 -3.63 1.86 53.40
N THR A 246 -3.08 0.82 52.78
CA THR A 246 -1.77 0.25 53.12
C THR A 246 -0.82 0.19 51.93
N VAL A 247 0.48 0.10 52.22
CA VAL A 247 1.55 -0.04 51.20
C VAL A 247 1.36 -1.31 50.35
N ASP A 248 0.86 -2.39 50.95
CA ASP A 248 0.58 -3.63 50.21
C ASP A 248 -0.57 -3.47 49.22
N GLU A 249 -1.58 -2.66 49.56
CA GLU A 249 -2.72 -2.33 48.70
C GLU A 249 -2.30 -1.37 47.58
N GLU A 250 -1.43 -0.41 47.88
CA GLU A 250 -0.80 0.46 46.89
C GLU A 250 -0.05 -0.37 45.84
N LYS A 251 0.72 -1.37 46.29
CA LYS A 251 1.40 -2.32 45.41
C LYS A 251 0.43 -3.09 44.50
N GLN A 252 -0.76 -3.46 44.98
CA GLN A 252 -1.78 -4.10 44.14
C GLN A 252 -2.30 -3.15 43.06
N ARG A 253 -2.58 -1.90 43.41
CA ARG A 253 -3.00 -0.87 42.45
C ARG A 253 -1.92 -0.60 41.40
N THR A 254 -0.66 -0.44 41.80
CA THR A 254 0.46 -0.27 40.85
C THR A 254 0.61 -1.48 39.92
N SER A 255 0.40 -2.69 40.44
CA SER A 255 0.45 -3.91 39.63
C SER A 255 -0.68 -3.93 38.57
N PHE A 256 -1.87 -3.44 38.93
CA PHE A 256 -2.98 -3.27 37.99
C PHE A 256 -2.68 -2.19 36.93
N TRP A 257 -2.12 -1.05 37.32
CA TRP A 257 -1.70 -0.02 36.35
C TRP A 257 -0.69 -0.56 35.34
N THR A 258 0.32 -1.30 35.83
CA THR A 258 1.31 -1.94 34.94
C THR A 258 0.65 -2.91 33.96
N LEU A 259 -0.36 -3.66 34.41
CA LEU A 259 -1.14 -4.55 33.54
C LEU A 259 -1.89 -3.77 32.46
N VAL A 260 -2.53 -2.65 32.82
CA VAL A 260 -3.23 -1.78 31.87
C VAL A 260 -2.25 -1.23 30.83
N ASP A 261 -1.09 -0.73 31.25
CA ASP A 261 -0.05 -0.21 30.36
C ASP A 261 0.40 -1.26 29.34
N LEU A 262 0.65 -2.51 29.78
CA LEU A 262 1.02 -3.61 28.88
C LEU A 262 -0.05 -3.90 27.81
N VAL A 263 -1.33 -3.79 28.16
CA VAL A 263 -2.44 -3.97 27.21
C VAL A 263 -2.55 -2.79 26.25
N VAL A 264 -2.43 -1.56 26.75
CA VAL A 264 -2.47 -0.33 25.94
C VAL A 264 -1.28 -0.28 24.98
N ASP A 265 -0.09 -0.67 25.41
CA ASP A 265 1.09 -0.77 24.54
C ASP A 265 0.90 -1.79 23.42
N LEU A 266 0.24 -2.92 23.72
CA LEU A 266 -0.11 -3.93 22.72
C LEU A 266 -1.15 -3.39 21.73
N GLN A 267 -2.14 -2.65 22.22
CA GLN A 267 -3.16 -1.98 21.41
C GLN A 267 -2.54 -0.90 20.50
N ASN A 268 -1.64 -0.06 21.01
CA ASN A 268 -0.92 0.94 20.22
C ASN A 268 -0.05 0.28 19.15
N SER A 269 0.64 -0.81 19.51
CA SER A 269 1.41 -1.63 18.56
C SER A 269 0.53 -2.18 17.44
N TRP A 270 -0.69 -2.61 17.78
CA TRP A 270 -1.69 -3.06 16.82
C TRP A 270 -2.17 -1.92 15.93
N THR A 271 -2.63 -0.80 16.48
CA THR A 271 -3.12 0.37 15.72
C THR A 271 -2.09 0.89 14.73
N ASN A 272 -0.81 0.93 15.12
CA ASN A 272 0.28 1.38 14.25
C ASN A 272 0.54 0.41 13.08
N ARG A 273 0.23 -0.87 13.22
CA ARG A 273 0.51 -1.92 12.22
C ARG A 273 -0.72 -2.43 11.50
N ARG A 274 -1.93 -2.13 11.98
CA ARG A 274 -3.21 -2.62 11.41
C ARG A 274 -3.36 -2.22 9.95
N ILE A 275 -2.88 -1.01 9.58
CA ILE A 275 -2.92 -0.46 8.22
C ILE A 275 -2.20 -1.39 7.23
N GLY A 276 -1.08 -2.02 7.62
CA GLY A 276 -0.37 -2.99 6.77
C GLY A 276 -1.15 -4.28 6.51
N PHE A 277 -2.15 -4.60 7.34
CA PHE A 277 -3.03 -5.75 7.15
C PHE A 277 -4.31 -5.41 6.38
N THR A 278 -4.79 -4.16 6.43
CA THR A 278 -6.04 -3.71 5.80
C THR A 278 -5.87 -2.98 4.47
N LEU A 279 -4.84 -2.14 4.33
CA LEU A 279 -4.75 -1.11 3.29
C LEU A 279 -3.56 -1.30 2.34
N GLY A 280 -3.67 -0.63 1.19
CA GLY A 280 -2.59 -0.14 0.32
C GLY A 280 -1.93 -1.14 -0.64
N ASN A 281 -1.75 -0.71 -1.89
CA ASN A 281 -0.73 -1.27 -2.78
C ASN A 281 0.65 -1.01 -2.14
N GLY A 282 1.50 -2.02 -2.07
CA GLY A 282 2.86 -1.92 -1.51
C GLY A 282 3.00 -1.79 0.02
N ALA A 283 1.89 -1.77 0.78
CA ALA A 283 1.92 -1.75 2.26
C ALA A 283 1.84 -3.16 2.89
N GLY A 284 1.70 -4.20 2.05
CA GLY A 284 1.51 -5.58 2.48
C GLY A 284 2.76 -6.24 3.07
N PHE A 285 2.57 -7.09 4.09
CA PHE A 285 3.63 -7.95 4.59
C PHE A 285 3.82 -9.13 3.63
N LEU A 286 4.99 -9.18 2.97
CA LEU A 286 5.30 -10.15 1.92
C LEU A 286 4.83 -11.58 2.24
N GLY A 287 5.27 -12.16 3.36
CA GLY A 287 4.92 -13.55 3.64
C GLY A 287 3.46 -13.75 4.03
N THR A 288 2.83 -12.76 4.68
CA THR A 288 1.40 -12.79 4.99
C THR A 288 0.55 -12.79 3.72
N ASP A 289 0.85 -11.89 2.78
CA ASP A 289 0.14 -11.81 1.50
C ASP A 289 0.47 -13.00 0.60
N LEU A 290 1.70 -13.56 0.65
CA LEU A 290 2.05 -14.76 -0.10
C LEU A 290 1.23 -15.98 0.31
N VAL A 291 0.94 -16.14 1.60
CA VAL A 291 0.03 -17.21 2.07
C VAL A 291 -1.38 -16.99 1.51
N GLN A 292 -1.87 -15.75 1.47
CA GLN A 292 -3.17 -15.43 0.90
C GLN A 292 -3.21 -15.71 -0.61
N ILE A 293 -2.17 -15.31 -1.34
CA ILE A 293 -2.03 -15.58 -2.78
C ILE A 293 -1.98 -17.09 -3.04
N SER A 294 -1.22 -17.86 -2.27
CA SER A 294 -1.17 -19.32 -2.45
C SER A 294 -2.53 -19.98 -2.22
N ARG A 295 -3.33 -19.51 -1.25
CA ARG A 295 -4.70 -20.00 -1.02
C ARG A 295 -5.64 -19.59 -2.15
N LEU A 296 -5.51 -18.37 -2.66
CA LEU A 296 -6.30 -17.88 -3.81
C LEU A 296 -5.95 -18.61 -5.10
N LEU A 297 -4.68 -18.93 -5.35
CA LEU A 297 -4.26 -19.75 -6.49
C LEU A 297 -4.90 -21.13 -6.46
N ALA A 298 -4.90 -21.79 -5.29
CA ALA A 298 -5.56 -23.09 -5.12
C ALA A 298 -7.07 -23.01 -5.36
N ALA A 299 -7.76 -22.01 -4.78
CA ALA A 299 -9.19 -21.80 -5.00
C ALA A 299 -9.51 -21.45 -6.46
N THR A 300 -8.64 -20.68 -7.13
CA THR A 300 -8.81 -20.34 -8.54
C THR A 300 -8.60 -21.56 -9.42
N ALA A 301 -7.63 -22.43 -9.12
CA ALA A 301 -7.41 -23.68 -9.82
C ALA A 301 -8.66 -24.59 -9.77
N GLU A 302 -9.23 -24.79 -8.58
CA GLU A 302 -10.47 -25.54 -8.41
C GLU A 302 -11.64 -24.91 -9.18
N GLN A 303 -11.73 -23.58 -9.20
CA GLN A 303 -12.77 -22.88 -9.97
C GLN A 303 -12.58 -22.99 -11.49
N VAL A 304 -11.35 -23.12 -11.98
CA VAL A 304 -11.07 -23.40 -13.41
C VAL A 304 -11.54 -24.81 -13.77
N ASP A 305 -11.28 -25.80 -12.93
CA ASP A 305 -11.80 -27.17 -13.09
C ASP A 305 -13.33 -27.19 -13.14
N GLU A 306 -13.98 -26.50 -12.20
CA GLU A 306 -15.44 -26.37 -12.17
C GLU A 306 -15.97 -25.65 -13.42
N PHE A 307 -15.27 -24.62 -13.91
CA PHE A 307 -15.68 -23.91 -15.12
C PHE A 307 -15.66 -24.82 -16.35
N GLU A 308 -14.61 -25.64 -16.54
CA GLU A 308 -14.56 -26.64 -17.60
C GLU A 308 -15.67 -27.68 -17.47
N ALA A 309 -15.90 -28.20 -16.26
CA ALA A 309 -16.97 -29.15 -16.00
C ALA A 309 -18.36 -28.56 -16.32
N VAL A 310 -18.56 -27.27 -16.01
CA VAL A 310 -19.79 -26.54 -16.37
C VAL A 310 -19.92 -26.40 -17.88
N LEU A 311 -18.84 -26.09 -18.61
CA LEU A 311 -18.85 -26.02 -20.08
C LEU A 311 -19.22 -27.37 -20.71
N ASP A 312 -18.65 -28.46 -20.21
CA ASP A 312 -18.97 -29.82 -20.67
C ASP A 312 -20.44 -30.16 -20.39
N SER A 313 -20.97 -29.73 -19.24
CA SER A 313 -22.38 -29.96 -18.89
C SER A 313 -23.39 -29.29 -19.81
N VAL A 314 -22.97 -28.22 -20.51
CA VAL A 314 -23.78 -27.48 -21.49
C VAL A 314 -23.38 -27.79 -22.94
N LEU A 315 -22.72 -28.94 -23.13
CA LEU A 315 -22.29 -29.48 -24.42
C LEU A 315 -21.22 -28.66 -25.15
N VAL A 316 -20.56 -27.71 -24.49
CA VAL A 316 -19.41 -26.98 -25.04
C VAL A 316 -18.14 -27.79 -24.77
N SER A 317 -17.95 -28.83 -25.59
CA SER A 317 -16.85 -29.79 -25.47
C SER A 317 -15.46 -29.15 -25.73
N GLY A 318 -14.38 -29.82 -25.34
CA GLY A 318 -13.01 -29.37 -25.62
C GLY A 318 -12.73 -29.04 -27.09
N ALA A 319 -13.22 -29.86 -28.02
CA ALA A 319 -13.07 -29.58 -29.46
C ALA A 319 -13.84 -28.31 -29.90
N GLU A 320 -15.01 -28.05 -29.30
CA GLU A 320 -15.75 -26.83 -29.57
C GLU A 320 -15.03 -25.61 -28.98
N ARG A 321 -14.51 -25.71 -27.74
CA ARG A 321 -13.73 -24.64 -27.09
C ARG A 321 -12.54 -24.18 -27.93
N GLN A 322 -11.87 -25.10 -28.63
CA GLN A 322 -10.75 -24.81 -29.53
C GLN A 322 -11.15 -24.03 -30.79
N THR A 323 -12.44 -23.96 -31.10
CA THR A 323 -12.96 -23.22 -32.27
C THR A 323 -13.67 -21.93 -31.90
N VAL A 324 -14.03 -21.74 -30.62
CA VAL A 324 -14.67 -20.53 -30.13
C VAL A 324 -13.63 -19.43 -29.96
N VAL A 325 -13.53 -18.55 -30.96
CA VAL A 325 -12.62 -17.40 -30.92
C VAL A 325 -13.21 -16.29 -30.05
N LEU A 326 -12.54 -15.99 -28.95
CA LEU A 326 -12.87 -14.87 -28.08
C LEU A 326 -12.35 -13.57 -28.70
N ASP A 327 -11.05 -13.46 -28.95
CA ASP A 327 -10.46 -12.28 -29.58
C ASP A 327 -10.03 -12.59 -31.02
N ARG A 328 -10.65 -11.92 -31.99
CA ARG A 328 -10.34 -12.10 -33.42
C ARG A 328 -9.02 -11.43 -33.83
N THR A 329 -8.53 -10.47 -33.07
CA THR A 329 -7.29 -9.76 -33.39
C THR A 329 -6.08 -10.61 -33.07
N ASN A 330 -6.08 -11.25 -31.90
CA ASN A 330 -5.00 -12.12 -31.44
C ASN A 330 -5.25 -13.61 -31.72
N GLY A 331 -6.46 -13.98 -32.16
CA GLY A 331 -6.84 -15.37 -32.39
C GLY A 331 -7.02 -16.19 -31.11
N LEU A 332 -7.22 -15.54 -29.96
CA LEU A 332 -7.37 -16.21 -28.66
C LEU A 332 -8.67 -17.02 -28.63
N THR A 333 -8.57 -18.34 -28.47
CA THR A 333 -9.74 -19.21 -28.31
C THR A 333 -10.16 -19.35 -26.85
N LEU A 334 -11.35 -19.88 -26.61
CA LEU A 334 -11.82 -20.20 -25.27
C LEU A 334 -10.94 -21.24 -24.58
N ASP A 335 -10.47 -22.25 -25.34
CA ASP A 335 -9.54 -23.26 -24.82
C ASP A 335 -8.19 -22.65 -24.42
N ASP A 336 -7.66 -21.74 -25.24
CA ASP A 336 -6.38 -21.06 -24.95
C ASP A 336 -6.47 -20.23 -23.66
N LEU A 337 -7.56 -19.48 -23.44
CA LEU A 337 -7.76 -18.70 -22.22
C LEU A 337 -7.84 -19.59 -20.98
N VAL A 338 -8.62 -20.68 -21.06
CA VAL A 338 -8.80 -21.62 -19.94
C VAL A 338 -7.49 -22.35 -19.64
N GLN A 339 -6.76 -22.78 -20.66
CA GLN A 339 -5.46 -23.41 -20.52
C GLN A 339 -4.42 -22.43 -19.94
N TRP A 340 -4.42 -21.18 -20.39
CA TRP A 340 -3.54 -20.15 -19.84
C TRP A 340 -3.82 -19.91 -18.35
N LEU A 341 -5.09 -19.77 -17.96
CA LEU A 341 -5.49 -19.68 -16.56
C LEU A 341 -5.01 -20.89 -15.76
N ARG A 342 -5.30 -22.11 -16.25
CA ARG A 342 -4.94 -23.38 -15.61
C ARG A 342 -3.43 -23.50 -15.37
N VAL A 343 -2.61 -23.26 -16.40
CA VAL A 343 -1.14 -23.34 -16.31
C VAL A 343 -0.63 -22.27 -15.33
N PHE A 344 -1.15 -21.04 -15.41
CA PHE A 344 -0.74 -19.97 -14.53
C PHE A 344 -1.06 -20.28 -13.06
N VAL A 345 -2.28 -20.71 -12.74
CA VAL A 345 -2.68 -20.90 -11.33
C VAL A 345 -2.09 -22.17 -10.70
N THR A 346 -1.73 -23.18 -11.50
CA THR A 346 -1.20 -24.46 -11.01
C THR A 346 0.32 -24.58 -11.06
N GLN A 347 0.98 -23.89 -12.00
CA GLN A 347 2.42 -24.04 -12.28
C GLN A 347 3.15 -22.70 -12.22
N ASP A 348 2.91 -21.81 -13.19
CA ASP A 348 3.75 -20.61 -13.35
C ASP A 348 3.65 -19.68 -12.15
N GLY A 349 2.43 -19.39 -11.68
CA GLY A 349 2.19 -18.54 -10.52
C GLY A 349 2.92 -19.04 -9.27
N PRO A 350 2.69 -20.29 -8.83
CA PRO A 350 3.41 -20.89 -7.72
C PRO A 350 4.94 -20.90 -7.91
N ASN A 351 5.44 -21.19 -9.12
CA ASN A 351 6.87 -21.22 -9.42
C ASN A 351 7.50 -19.82 -9.35
N ILE A 352 6.84 -18.81 -9.94
CA ILE A 352 7.28 -17.41 -9.85
C ILE A 352 7.37 -17.00 -8.38
N ILE A 353 6.35 -17.29 -7.57
CA ILE A 353 6.34 -17.00 -6.13
C ILE A 353 7.52 -17.67 -5.40
N ARG A 354 7.79 -18.94 -5.71
CA ARG A 354 8.86 -19.74 -5.08
C ARG A 354 10.25 -19.26 -5.45
N ASP A 355 10.49 -19.01 -6.73
CA ASP A 355 11.83 -18.89 -7.29
C ASP A 355 12.32 -17.43 -7.34
N THR A 356 11.40 -16.49 -7.52
CA THR A 356 11.75 -15.07 -7.78
C THR A 356 11.45 -14.14 -6.60
N GLY A 357 10.70 -14.62 -5.61
CA GLY A 357 10.31 -13.85 -4.44
C GLY A 357 9.55 -12.56 -4.80
N ARG A 358 9.86 -11.47 -4.09
CA ARG A 358 9.16 -10.18 -4.26
C ARG A 358 9.39 -9.57 -5.65
N ASP A 359 10.59 -9.68 -6.19
CA ASP A 359 10.93 -8.93 -7.41
C ASP A 359 10.24 -9.56 -8.64
N GLY A 360 10.18 -10.90 -8.75
CA GLY A 360 9.40 -11.52 -9.83
C GLY A 360 7.89 -11.53 -9.60
N LEU A 361 7.41 -11.38 -8.36
CA LEU A 361 6.01 -11.03 -8.11
C LEU A 361 5.63 -9.70 -8.77
N VAL A 362 6.51 -8.69 -8.68
CA VAL A 362 6.28 -7.37 -9.27
C VAL A 362 6.49 -7.37 -10.77
N SER A 363 7.59 -7.93 -11.24
CA SER A 363 7.96 -7.85 -12.66
C SER A 363 7.17 -8.80 -13.55
N THR A 364 6.68 -9.91 -13.01
CA THR A 364 6.12 -11.01 -13.81
C THR A 364 4.75 -11.44 -13.31
N PHE A 365 4.61 -11.87 -12.06
CA PHE A 365 3.34 -12.41 -11.56
C PHE A 365 2.19 -11.39 -11.66
N THR A 366 2.40 -10.17 -11.16
CA THR A 366 1.35 -9.15 -11.06
C THR A 366 0.90 -8.66 -12.44
N PRO A 367 1.80 -8.34 -13.38
CA PRO A 367 1.40 -8.04 -14.76
C PRO A 367 0.65 -9.19 -15.42
N THR A 368 1.13 -10.43 -15.30
CA THR A 368 0.48 -11.60 -15.93
C THR A 368 -0.92 -11.85 -15.39
N VAL A 369 -1.11 -11.83 -14.06
CA VAL A 369 -2.44 -12.04 -13.47
C VAL A 369 -3.39 -10.87 -13.79
N LYS A 370 -2.86 -9.64 -13.90
CA LYS A 370 -3.62 -8.46 -14.33
C LYS A 370 -4.08 -8.62 -15.78
N GLU A 371 -3.20 -9.04 -16.67
CA GLU A 371 -3.54 -9.30 -18.08
C GLU A 371 -4.61 -10.39 -18.19
N LEU A 372 -4.43 -11.52 -17.49
CA LEU A 372 -5.42 -12.59 -17.38
C LEU A 372 -6.79 -12.09 -16.91
N MET A 373 -6.81 -11.24 -15.87
CA MET A 373 -8.02 -10.64 -15.34
C MET A 373 -8.71 -9.76 -16.39
N LEU A 374 -7.96 -8.90 -17.08
CA LEU A 374 -8.49 -8.00 -18.10
C LEU A 374 -9.06 -8.79 -19.28
N THR A 375 -8.33 -9.77 -19.80
CA THR A 375 -8.79 -10.64 -20.89
C THR A 375 -10.04 -11.43 -20.50
N LEU A 376 -10.07 -12.02 -19.30
CA LEU A 376 -11.24 -12.74 -18.80
C LEU A 376 -12.45 -11.80 -18.69
N ARG A 377 -12.25 -10.58 -18.20
CA ARG A 377 -13.31 -9.58 -18.01
C ARG A 377 -13.84 -9.08 -19.37
N SER A 378 -12.97 -8.61 -20.28
CA SER A 378 -13.36 -8.01 -21.55
C SER A 378 -13.86 -9.04 -22.57
N GLU A 379 -13.16 -10.16 -22.70
CA GLU A 379 -13.42 -11.11 -23.78
C GLU A 379 -14.47 -12.16 -23.43
N LEU A 380 -14.64 -12.49 -22.14
CA LEU A 380 -15.60 -13.50 -21.71
C LEU A 380 -16.75 -12.90 -20.91
N VAL A 381 -16.48 -12.30 -19.74
CA VAL A 381 -17.53 -11.90 -18.79
C VAL A 381 -18.45 -10.83 -19.37
N GLN A 382 -17.91 -9.76 -19.97
CA GLN A 382 -18.74 -8.70 -20.56
C GLN A 382 -19.67 -9.20 -21.67
N ARG A 383 -19.27 -10.24 -22.41
CA ARG A 383 -20.10 -10.86 -23.46
C ARG A 383 -21.21 -11.74 -22.90
N LEU A 384 -20.98 -12.36 -21.75
CA LEU A 384 -21.92 -13.27 -21.08
C LEU A 384 -22.90 -12.55 -20.15
N VAL A 385 -22.40 -11.53 -19.47
CA VAL A 385 -23.11 -10.70 -18.49
C VAL A 385 -22.88 -9.24 -18.87
N PRO A 386 -23.68 -8.67 -19.79
CA PRO A 386 -23.58 -7.26 -20.14
C PRO A 386 -23.99 -6.43 -18.93
N CYS A 387 -23.01 -5.97 -18.15
CA CYS A 387 -23.25 -5.03 -17.06
C CYS A 387 -23.61 -3.68 -17.68
N ALA A 388 -24.90 -3.33 -17.65
CA ALA A 388 -25.34 -2.01 -18.10
C ALA A 388 -25.02 -0.96 -17.02
N GLY A 389 -23.79 -0.40 -17.07
CA GLY A 389 -23.43 0.85 -16.41
C GLY A 389 -22.35 0.78 -15.31
N PRO A 390 -21.67 1.91 -15.03
CA PRO A 390 -20.56 2.02 -14.07
C PRO A 390 -20.95 1.76 -12.59
N GLY A 391 -22.25 1.71 -12.26
CA GLY A 391 -22.73 1.40 -10.91
C GLY A 391 -22.64 -0.07 -10.49
N CYS A 392 -22.11 -0.96 -11.34
CA CYS A 392 -22.08 -2.41 -11.07
C CYS A 392 -20.80 -2.95 -10.40
N ALA A 393 -19.84 -2.08 -10.07
CA ALA A 393 -18.56 -2.47 -9.47
C ALA A 393 -18.68 -3.08 -8.05
N ASN A 394 -19.75 -2.79 -7.30
CA ASN A 394 -19.90 -3.19 -5.89
C ASN A 394 -20.89 -4.34 -5.63
N GLY A 395 -21.04 -5.26 -6.59
CA GLY A 395 -21.99 -6.38 -6.47
C GLY A 395 -23.25 -6.11 -7.27
N CYS A 396 -23.22 -6.53 -8.53
CA CYS A 396 -24.26 -6.20 -9.49
C CYS A 396 -25.53 -7.03 -9.20
N HIS A 397 -26.58 -6.38 -8.65
CA HIS A 397 -27.96 -6.84 -8.71
C HIS A 397 -28.59 -6.50 -10.08
N CYS A 398 -27.90 -6.83 -11.18
CA CYS A 398 -28.39 -6.64 -12.56
C CYS A 398 -29.48 -7.63 -12.98
N GLY A 399 -30.15 -8.27 -12.01
CA GLY A 399 -31.45 -8.88 -12.24
C GLY A 399 -32.46 -7.77 -12.50
N SER A 400 -32.52 -7.25 -13.72
CA SER A 400 -33.75 -6.63 -14.20
C SER A 400 -34.82 -7.72 -14.10
N ARG A 401 -35.58 -7.72 -12.99
CA ARG A 401 -36.55 -8.76 -12.64
C ARG A 401 -37.62 -9.01 -13.73
N ASN A 402 -37.66 -8.18 -14.78
CA ASN A 402 -38.66 -8.21 -15.85
C ASN A 402 -38.11 -8.23 -17.30
N ARG A 403 -36.82 -8.52 -17.57
CA ARG A 403 -36.36 -8.76 -18.95
C ARG A 403 -35.92 -10.20 -19.14
N THR A 404 -36.78 -11.00 -19.75
CA THR A 404 -36.36 -12.23 -20.44
C THR A 404 -35.37 -11.85 -21.54
N SER A 405 -34.08 -12.07 -21.31
CA SER A 405 -33.06 -11.96 -22.34
C SER A 405 -33.21 -13.16 -23.27
N CYS A 406 -33.57 -12.91 -24.53
CA CYS A 406 -33.55 -13.94 -25.55
C CYS A 406 -32.13 -14.44 -25.73
N ILE A 407 -31.94 -15.77 -25.70
CA ILE A 407 -30.67 -16.38 -26.07
C ILE A 407 -30.47 -16.08 -27.56
N PRO A 408 -29.36 -15.42 -27.95
CA PRO A 408 -29.09 -15.19 -29.36
C PRO A 408 -28.85 -16.56 -30.01
N LEU A 409 -29.67 -16.89 -31.01
CA LEU A 409 -29.56 -18.12 -31.80
C LEU A 409 -29.36 -17.71 -33.26
N GLY A 410 -28.29 -18.19 -33.90
CA GLY A 410 -28.02 -17.94 -35.32
C GLY A 410 -26.57 -18.21 -35.72
N CYS A 411 -26.31 -18.33 -37.01
CA CYS A 411 -24.96 -18.64 -37.55
C CYS A 411 -23.93 -17.53 -37.30
N TYR A 412 -24.39 -16.35 -36.87
CA TYR A 412 -23.55 -15.16 -36.61
C TYR A 412 -23.41 -14.85 -35.12
N THR A 413 -23.88 -15.73 -34.24
CA THR A 413 -23.69 -15.53 -32.80
C THR A 413 -22.23 -15.76 -32.44
N PRO A 414 -21.59 -14.84 -31.68
CA PRO A 414 -20.17 -14.93 -31.40
C PRO A 414 -19.81 -16.12 -30.49
N LEU A 415 -20.77 -16.62 -29.71
CA LEU A 415 -20.59 -17.73 -28.78
C LEU A 415 -21.66 -18.82 -29.03
N PRO A 416 -21.36 -20.10 -28.76
CA PRO A 416 -22.33 -21.18 -28.81
C PRO A 416 -23.52 -20.98 -27.86
N PRO A 417 -24.71 -21.55 -28.15
CA PRO A 417 -25.88 -21.42 -27.29
C PRO A 417 -25.65 -21.85 -25.83
N GLY A 418 -24.85 -22.90 -25.59
CA GLY A 418 -24.52 -23.39 -24.25
C GLY A 418 -23.83 -22.36 -23.37
N MET A 419 -23.04 -21.46 -23.96
CA MET A 419 -22.33 -20.39 -23.25
C MET A 419 -23.27 -19.39 -22.56
N TYR A 420 -24.48 -19.22 -23.10
CA TYR A 420 -25.46 -18.29 -22.52
C TYR A 420 -26.26 -18.88 -21.36
N SER A 421 -25.98 -20.13 -20.96
CA SER A 421 -26.63 -20.75 -19.81
C SER A 421 -26.33 -20.01 -18.50
N GLY A 422 -27.28 -20.04 -17.56
CA GLY A 422 -27.10 -19.41 -16.25
C GLY A 422 -25.90 -19.98 -15.48
N ARG A 423 -25.60 -21.29 -15.64
CA ARG A 423 -24.47 -21.94 -14.96
C ARG A 423 -23.13 -21.43 -15.46
N VAL A 424 -22.95 -21.32 -16.78
CA VAL A 424 -21.71 -20.76 -17.38
C VAL A 424 -21.52 -19.32 -16.94
N LYS A 425 -22.58 -18.51 -16.91
CA LYS A 425 -22.52 -17.12 -16.42
C LYS A 425 -22.06 -17.05 -14.97
N ILE A 426 -22.62 -17.87 -14.08
CA ILE A 426 -22.25 -17.90 -12.66
C ILE A 426 -20.80 -18.34 -12.49
N ALA A 427 -20.39 -19.42 -13.17
CA ALA A 427 -19.03 -19.95 -13.09
C ALA A 427 -17.99 -18.96 -13.63
N ALA A 428 -18.26 -18.32 -14.77
CA ALA A 428 -17.37 -17.29 -15.34
C ALA A 428 -17.27 -16.05 -14.43
N SER A 429 -18.38 -15.62 -13.82
CA SER A 429 -18.38 -14.51 -12.86
C SER A 429 -17.58 -14.85 -11.60
N ALA A 430 -17.76 -16.05 -11.06
CA ALA A 430 -17.04 -16.52 -9.87
C ALA A 430 -15.53 -16.62 -10.14
N LEU A 431 -15.15 -17.17 -11.29
CA LEU A 431 -13.76 -17.23 -11.74
C LEU A 431 -13.15 -15.83 -11.87
N CYS A 432 -13.86 -14.89 -12.51
CA CYS A 432 -13.42 -13.51 -12.62
C CYS A 432 -13.23 -12.84 -11.26
N GLY A 433 -14.14 -13.06 -10.31
CA GLY A 433 -14.02 -12.54 -8.95
C GLY A 433 -12.81 -13.11 -8.19
N LEU A 434 -12.48 -14.39 -8.38
CA LEU A 434 -11.28 -14.99 -7.79
C LEU A 434 -9.99 -14.42 -8.38
N VAL A 435 -9.92 -14.30 -9.71
CA VAL A 435 -8.76 -13.72 -10.40
C VAL A 435 -8.59 -12.24 -10.04
N GLU A 436 -9.69 -11.48 -9.92
CA GLU A 436 -9.65 -10.09 -9.46
C GLU A 436 -9.14 -9.97 -8.02
N ASN A 437 -9.59 -10.84 -7.12
CA ASN A 437 -9.06 -10.89 -5.76
C ASN A 437 -7.57 -11.27 -5.73
N LEU A 438 -7.14 -12.20 -6.59
CA LEU A 438 -5.75 -12.60 -6.74
C LEU A 438 -4.89 -11.42 -7.21
N THR A 439 -5.33 -10.69 -8.24
CA THR A 439 -4.69 -9.47 -8.74
C THR A 439 -4.61 -8.39 -7.67
N ALA A 440 -5.71 -8.13 -6.96
CA ALA A 440 -5.75 -7.15 -5.88
C ALA A 440 -4.76 -7.51 -4.75
N LYS A 441 -4.57 -8.79 -4.43
CA LYS A 441 -3.58 -9.24 -3.44
C LYS A 441 -2.15 -9.15 -3.97
N ALA A 442 -1.91 -9.48 -5.23
CA ALA A 442 -0.60 -9.36 -5.87
C ALA A 442 -0.10 -7.91 -5.85
N LEU A 443 -0.98 -6.95 -6.16
CA LEU A 443 -0.67 -5.51 -6.13
C LEU A 443 -0.23 -5.00 -4.75
N ARG A 444 -0.59 -5.67 -3.65
CA ARG A 444 -0.16 -5.31 -2.29
C ARG A 444 1.30 -5.63 -2.01
N ILE A 445 1.88 -6.61 -2.70
CA ILE A 445 3.22 -7.13 -2.40
C ILE A 445 4.33 -6.27 -3.02
N GLY A 446 4.00 -5.45 -4.02
CA GLY A 446 5.00 -4.76 -4.80
C GLY A 446 5.77 -3.70 -4.02
N ARG A 447 7.02 -3.47 -4.43
CA ARG A 447 7.76 -2.24 -4.06
C ARG A 447 7.21 -1.07 -4.87
N TYR A 448 5.91 -0.85 -4.80
CA TYR A 448 5.35 0.36 -5.36
C TYR A 448 5.82 1.48 -4.42
N ALA A 449 6.79 2.27 -4.87
CA ALA A 449 6.81 3.65 -4.44
C ALA A 449 5.43 4.17 -4.87
N GLY A 450 4.52 4.37 -3.91
CA GLY A 450 3.16 4.76 -4.27
C GLY A 450 3.17 6.04 -5.10
N ALA A 451 2.04 6.36 -5.72
CA ALA A 451 1.91 7.58 -6.49
C ALA A 451 2.35 8.78 -5.64
N VAL A 452 3.41 9.47 -6.07
CA VAL A 452 3.86 10.70 -5.43
C VAL A 452 3.39 11.83 -6.30
N LEU A 453 2.47 12.65 -5.80
CA LEU A 453 2.01 13.84 -6.51
C LEU A 453 2.94 15.01 -6.15
N LEU A 454 3.46 15.69 -7.18
CA LEU A 454 4.41 16.79 -7.02
C LEU A 454 3.68 18.13 -7.15
N ASP A 455 3.16 18.39 -8.33
CA ASP A 455 2.47 19.63 -8.67
C ASP A 455 1.16 19.33 -9.42
N LEU A 456 0.27 20.32 -9.36
CA LEU A 456 -1.02 20.33 -10.02
C LEU A 456 -1.13 21.63 -10.79
N SER A 457 -1.41 21.54 -12.09
CA SER A 457 -1.75 22.67 -12.93
C SER A 457 -3.21 22.65 -13.36
N VAL A 458 -3.86 23.82 -13.29
CA VAL A 458 -5.24 23.98 -13.75
C VAL A 458 -5.27 25.03 -14.85
N ALA A 459 -5.71 24.65 -16.04
CA ALA A 459 -5.79 25.52 -17.20
C ALA A 459 -7.23 25.58 -17.73
N ARG A 460 -7.73 26.79 -18.02
CA ARG A 460 -9.04 26.96 -18.67
C ARG A 460 -8.93 26.71 -20.17
N PHE A 461 -9.97 26.12 -20.75
CA PHE A 461 -10.09 26.05 -22.21
C PHE A 461 -10.50 27.42 -22.77
N GLN A 462 -9.71 27.97 -23.70
CA GLN A 462 -10.02 29.25 -24.33
C GLN A 462 -11.37 29.26 -25.07
N ALA A 463 -11.69 28.14 -25.74
CA ALA A 463 -12.93 28.01 -26.50
C ALA A 463 -14.15 27.67 -25.63
N ARG A 464 -13.94 27.19 -24.40
CA ARG A 464 -14.97 26.71 -23.48
C ARG A 464 -14.58 26.99 -22.02
N PRO A 465 -14.74 28.24 -21.54
CA PRO A 465 -14.27 28.66 -20.23
C PRO A 465 -14.98 27.95 -19.06
N GLU A 466 -16.10 27.28 -19.32
CA GLU A 466 -16.82 26.44 -18.36
C GLU A 466 -16.08 25.15 -17.99
N PHE A 467 -15.07 24.75 -18.78
CA PHE A 467 -14.24 23.59 -18.51
C PHE A 467 -12.81 23.99 -18.13
N VAL A 468 -12.25 23.20 -17.22
CA VAL A 468 -10.84 23.28 -16.85
C VAL A 468 -10.15 21.94 -17.13
N ARG A 469 -8.91 22.01 -17.59
CA ARG A 469 -7.99 20.89 -17.64
C ARG A 469 -7.18 20.90 -16.35
N VAL A 470 -7.24 19.80 -15.62
CA VAL A 470 -6.40 19.56 -14.45
C VAL A 470 -5.32 18.59 -14.87
N GLU A 471 -4.08 18.99 -14.68
CA GLU A 471 -2.89 18.21 -14.95
C GLU A 471 -2.15 18.02 -13.62
N VAL A 472 -1.74 16.79 -13.32
CA VAL A 472 -1.05 16.45 -12.08
C VAL A 472 0.24 15.76 -12.47
N ARG A 473 1.37 16.32 -12.07
CA ARG A 473 2.66 15.66 -12.26
C ARG A 473 2.99 14.84 -11.04
N GLY A 474 3.56 13.67 -11.27
CA GLY A 474 3.91 12.77 -10.19
C GLY A 474 4.98 11.77 -10.58
N LEU A 475 5.24 10.86 -9.64
CA LEU A 475 6.09 9.70 -9.85
C LEU A 475 5.27 8.45 -9.61
N ASN A 476 5.57 7.38 -10.36
CA ASN A 476 4.91 6.08 -10.27
C ASN A 476 3.41 6.16 -10.58
N LEU A 477 3.03 7.03 -11.50
CA LEU A 477 1.68 7.09 -12.03
C LEU A 477 1.48 5.90 -13.00
N GLN A 478 0.26 5.40 -13.08
CA GLN A 478 -0.08 4.27 -13.96
C GLN A 478 -1.05 4.76 -15.04
N PRO A 479 -1.03 4.18 -16.26
CA PRO A 479 -1.93 4.55 -17.34
C PRO A 479 -3.43 4.42 -17.00
N THR A 480 -3.77 3.63 -15.99
CA THR A 480 -5.15 3.40 -15.54
C THR A 480 -5.62 4.41 -14.51
N TYR A 481 -4.72 5.26 -14.02
CA TYR A 481 -5.03 6.21 -12.96
C TYR A 481 -5.87 7.38 -13.47
N VAL A 482 -6.81 7.80 -12.64
CA VAL A 482 -7.75 8.88 -12.91
C VAL A 482 -7.65 9.88 -11.76
N PRO A 483 -7.32 11.16 -12.02
CA PRO A 483 -7.32 12.16 -10.97
C PRO A 483 -8.78 12.45 -10.55
N ALA A 484 -9.02 12.60 -9.25
CA ALA A 484 -10.32 12.97 -8.70
C ALA A 484 -10.14 13.98 -7.57
N LEU A 485 -11.07 14.94 -7.44
CA LEU A 485 -11.01 15.94 -6.37
C LEU A 485 -11.85 15.48 -5.18
N VAL A 486 -11.34 15.61 -3.97
CA VAL A 486 -12.05 15.20 -2.75
C VAL A 486 -13.02 16.32 -2.36
N VAL A 487 -14.30 15.96 -2.23
CA VAL A 487 -15.39 16.87 -1.85
C VAL A 487 -15.96 16.52 -0.46
N GLY A 488 -15.84 15.27 -0.03
CA GLY A 488 -16.26 14.79 1.29
C GLY A 488 -15.10 14.22 2.12
N ASP A 489 -15.37 13.18 2.91
CA ASP A 489 -14.41 12.57 3.85
C ASP A 489 -13.38 11.64 3.15
N GLY A 490 -13.52 11.43 1.83
CA GLY A 490 -12.59 10.63 1.01
C GLY A 490 -12.68 9.13 1.25
N THR A 491 -13.78 8.63 1.84
CA THR A 491 -13.95 7.22 2.21
C THR A 491 -14.79 6.44 1.18
N SER A 492 -15.72 7.13 0.51
CA SER A 492 -16.62 6.59 -0.50
C SER A 492 -16.29 7.17 -1.88
N LEU A 493 -16.59 6.43 -2.95
CA LEU A 493 -16.54 6.95 -4.33
C LEU A 493 -17.40 8.21 -4.52
N ASP A 494 -18.48 8.34 -3.75
CA ASP A 494 -19.38 9.51 -3.78
C ASP A 494 -18.73 10.77 -3.16
N ASP A 495 -17.65 10.60 -2.39
CA ASP A 495 -16.90 11.71 -1.80
C ASP A 495 -15.92 12.35 -2.81
N PHE A 496 -15.86 11.82 -4.03
CA PHE A 496 -14.94 12.28 -5.07
C PHE A 496 -15.69 12.89 -6.25
N LEU A 497 -15.26 14.09 -6.64
CA LEU A 497 -15.60 14.66 -7.94
C LEU A 497 -14.75 13.99 -9.02
N LEU A 498 -15.42 13.21 -9.87
CA LEU A 498 -14.82 12.54 -11.01
C LEU A 498 -14.71 13.47 -12.22
N PRO A 499 -13.69 13.29 -13.08
CA PRO A 499 -13.60 14.03 -14.32
C PRO A 499 -14.68 13.62 -15.32
N LEU A 500 -14.87 14.43 -16.37
CA LEU A 500 -15.78 14.11 -17.46
C LEU A 500 -15.44 12.73 -18.07
N GLN A 501 -16.47 11.96 -18.37
CA GLN A 501 -16.31 10.59 -18.87
C GLN A 501 -15.42 10.56 -20.13
N GLY A 502 -14.37 9.74 -20.08
CA GLY A 502 -13.41 9.58 -21.18
C GLY A 502 -12.44 10.75 -21.36
N SER A 503 -12.40 11.71 -20.43
CA SER A 503 -11.47 12.85 -20.50
C SER A 503 -10.16 12.63 -19.73
N ALA A 504 -10.08 11.57 -18.94
CA ALA A 504 -8.90 11.25 -18.15
C ALA A 504 -7.87 10.48 -18.99
N SER A 505 -6.61 10.84 -18.85
CA SER A 505 -5.46 10.17 -19.44
C SER A 505 -4.28 10.23 -18.48
N ALA A 506 -3.52 9.15 -18.41
CA ALA A 506 -2.36 9.03 -17.54
C ALA A 506 -1.18 8.39 -18.28
N ASP A 507 0.03 8.79 -17.90
CA ASP A 507 1.28 8.12 -18.24
C ASP A 507 2.12 7.94 -16.95
N ASP A 508 3.43 7.67 -17.08
CA ASP A 508 4.29 7.33 -15.94
C ASP A 508 4.58 8.53 -15.01
N ASP A 509 4.49 9.77 -15.51
CA ASP A 509 4.83 10.99 -14.76
C ASP A 509 3.76 12.09 -14.80
N HIS A 510 2.65 11.87 -15.50
CA HIS A 510 1.59 12.84 -15.73
C HIS A 510 0.18 12.21 -15.71
N LEU A 511 -0.73 12.88 -15.03
CA LEU A 511 -2.18 12.62 -15.01
C LEU A 511 -2.90 13.84 -15.56
N SER A 512 -3.85 13.68 -16.46
CA SER A 512 -4.64 14.78 -16.98
C SER A 512 -6.10 14.41 -17.06
N ALA A 513 -6.99 15.34 -16.72
CA ALA A 513 -8.42 15.15 -16.93
C ALA A 513 -9.16 16.49 -17.05
N ILE A 514 -10.41 16.44 -17.52
CA ILE A 514 -11.24 17.64 -17.71
C ILE A 514 -12.36 17.66 -16.67
N PHE A 515 -12.55 18.81 -16.03
CA PHE A 515 -13.58 19.05 -15.02
C PHE A 515 -14.45 20.25 -15.40
N GLN A 516 -15.69 20.27 -14.90
CA GLN A 516 -16.55 21.45 -14.97
C GLN A 516 -16.18 22.41 -13.86
N ILE A 517 -15.98 23.69 -14.20
CA ILE A 517 -15.51 24.68 -13.24
C ILE A 517 -16.50 24.89 -12.08
N ASN A 518 -17.80 24.78 -12.34
CA ASN A 518 -18.86 24.99 -11.35
C ASN A 518 -19.01 23.83 -10.36
N GLU A 519 -18.43 22.67 -10.67
CA GLU A 519 -18.48 21.47 -9.82
C GLU A 519 -17.24 21.33 -8.93
N LEU A 520 -16.19 22.12 -9.18
CA LEU A 520 -14.95 22.08 -8.39
C LEU A 520 -15.19 22.51 -6.92
N PRO A 521 -14.36 22.06 -5.97
CA PRO A 521 -14.38 22.58 -4.60
C PRO A 521 -14.20 24.11 -4.57
N GLU A 522 -14.88 24.80 -3.65
CA GLU A 522 -14.90 26.27 -3.63
C GLU A 522 -13.50 26.89 -3.58
N ASP A 523 -12.57 26.29 -2.83
CA ASP A 523 -11.20 26.81 -2.70
C ASP A 523 -10.45 26.74 -4.04
N VAL A 524 -10.64 25.66 -4.80
CA VAL A 524 -10.08 25.50 -6.14
C VAL A 524 -10.76 26.46 -7.11
N GLN A 525 -12.08 26.65 -7.03
CA GLN A 525 -12.81 27.62 -7.85
C GLN A 525 -12.27 29.04 -7.66
N ARG A 526 -12.07 29.48 -6.41
CA ARG A 526 -11.54 30.82 -6.10
C ARG A 526 -10.15 31.01 -6.69
N LEU A 527 -9.27 30.03 -6.56
CA LEU A 527 -7.91 30.08 -7.11
C LEU A 527 -7.88 30.13 -8.64
N VAL A 528 -8.73 29.35 -9.30
CA VAL A 528 -8.85 29.32 -10.76
C VAL A 528 -9.50 30.60 -11.30
N ASN A 529 -10.49 31.17 -10.60
CA ASN A 529 -11.11 32.45 -10.95
C ASN A 529 -10.16 33.64 -10.83
N GLY A 530 -9.24 33.61 -9.87
CA GLY A 530 -8.21 34.64 -9.70
C GLY A 530 -7.11 34.64 -10.75
N ASN A 531 -6.90 33.52 -11.46
CA ASN A 531 -5.76 33.32 -12.37
C ASN A 531 -6.21 32.88 -13.78
N PRO A 532 -6.60 33.81 -14.67
CA PRO A 532 -7.07 33.47 -16.01
C PRO A 532 -6.00 32.83 -16.91
N GLY A 533 -4.71 32.98 -16.56
CA GLY A 533 -3.58 32.38 -17.28
C GLY A 533 -3.26 30.93 -16.92
N GLY A 534 -4.04 30.33 -16.02
CA GLY A 534 -3.75 29.02 -15.44
C GLY A 534 -3.07 29.13 -14.08
N LEU A 535 -3.18 28.05 -13.30
CA LEU A 535 -2.71 27.95 -11.93
C LEU A 535 -1.69 26.81 -11.85
N LEU A 536 -0.56 27.00 -11.18
CA LEU A 536 0.38 25.94 -10.82
C LEU A 536 0.56 25.96 -9.30
N ILE A 537 0.25 24.85 -8.65
CA ILE A 537 0.28 24.71 -7.19
C ILE A 537 0.82 23.34 -6.79
N ALA A 538 1.33 23.23 -5.56
CA ALA A 538 1.71 21.93 -5.02
C ALA A 538 0.48 21.03 -4.91
N ALA A 539 0.61 19.75 -5.28
CA ALA A 539 -0.52 18.82 -5.21
C ALA A 539 -1.05 18.65 -3.77
N SER A 540 -0.18 18.82 -2.76
CA SER A 540 -0.54 18.77 -1.34
C SER A 540 -1.41 19.95 -0.87
N ALA A 541 -1.52 21.01 -1.66
CA ALA A 541 -2.35 22.17 -1.34
C ALA A 541 -3.79 22.04 -1.87
N VAL A 542 -4.10 20.93 -2.58
CA VAL A 542 -5.41 20.65 -3.15
C VAL A 542 -5.92 19.34 -2.58
N PRO A 543 -7.20 19.25 -2.20
CA PRO A 543 -7.83 17.98 -1.87
C PRO A 543 -7.96 17.13 -3.15
N ILE A 544 -6.89 16.44 -3.53
CA ILE A 544 -6.82 15.57 -4.71
C ILE A 544 -6.53 14.12 -4.31
N ALA A 545 -7.21 13.20 -4.98
CA ALA A 545 -6.98 11.78 -4.92
C ALA A 545 -6.70 11.21 -6.31
N VAL A 546 -6.05 10.05 -6.34
CA VAL A 546 -5.87 9.25 -7.56
C VAL A 546 -6.74 8.01 -7.41
N LEU A 547 -7.56 7.74 -8.41
CA LEU A 547 -8.39 6.54 -8.50
C LEU A 547 -7.79 5.60 -9.53
N ASP A 548 -7.77 4.30 -9.25
CA ASP A 548 -7.48 3.29 -10.27
C ASP A 548 -8.74 3.06 -11.10
N GLY A 549 -8.75 3.52 -12.35
CA GLY A 549 -9.88 3.44 -13.25
C GLY A 549 -10.31 2.01 -13.61
N GLU A 550 -9.44 1.02 -13.43
CA GLU A 550 -9.77 -0.40 -13.69
C GLU A 550 -10.35 -1.11 -12.45
N LEU A 551 -9.87 -0.74 -11.27
CA LEU A 551 -10.28 -1.35 -9.99
C LEU A 551 -11.36 -0.55 -9.26
N GLY A 552 -11.59 0.71 -9.65
CA GLY A 552 -12.51 1.63 -8.98
C GLY A 552 -12.11 1.94 -7.55
N ARG A 553 -10.81 1.92 -7.23
CA ARG A 553 -10.29 2.10 -5.86
C ARG A 553 -9.40 3.32 -5.77
N VAL A 554 -9.43 3.99 -4.62
CA VAL A 554 -8.47 5.05 -4.30
C VAL A 554 -7.06 4.45 -4.21
N VAL A 555 -6.14 5.02 -4.97
CA VAL A 555 -4.72 4.68 -4.93
C VAL A 555 -4.12 5.34 -3.69
N ALA A 556 -3.91 4.55 -2.64
CA ALA A 556 -3.19 5.01 -1.47
C ALA A 556 -1.68 4.91 -1.72
N GLY A 557 -1.00 6.06 -1.70
CA GLY A 557 0.46 6.10 -1.59
C GLY A 557 0.93 5.73 -0.17
N PRO A 558 2.22 5.41 0.03
CA PRO A 558 2.79 5.37 1.38
C PRO A 558 2.58 6.74 2.05
N ALA A 559 2.45 6.76 3.38
CA ALA A 559 2.35 8.01 4.14
C ALA A 559 3.47 8.95 3.68
N VAL A 560 3.08 10.12 3.16
CA VAL A 560 4.00 11.04 2.52
C VAL A 560 4.93 11.62 3.59
N THR A 561 6.22 11.31 3.50
CA THR A 561 7.28 12.03 4.21
C THR A 561 7.94 13.05 3.25
N THR A 562 7.25 14.12 2.87
CA THR A 562 7.71 15.32 2.11
C THR A 562 8.86 16.18 2.73
N TRP A 563 10.12 15.78 2.74
CA TRP A 563 11.20 16.59 3.38
C TRP A 563 11.26 18.10 2.97
N PRO A 564 11.69 19.06 3.85
CA PRO A 564 12.10 18.92 5.26
C PRO A 564 11.07 19.49 6.26
N LYS A 565 10.68 18.62 7.22
CA LYS A 565 9.81 18.84 8.39
C LYS A 565 8.32 18.90 8.09
N LEU A 566 7.58 17.88 8.54
CA LEU A 566 6.39 17.50 7.82
C LEU A 566 5.17 17.09 8.59
N ARG A 567 4.10 17.67 8.06
CA ARG A 567 2.73 17.33 8.29
C ARG A 567 2.27 16.25 7.32
N ARG A 568 1.23 15.58 7.78
CA ARG A 568 0.39 14.69 7.00
C ARG A 568 -0.46 15.53 6.04
N ALA A 569 -0.84 15.01 4.87
CA ALA A 569 -1.61 15.78 3.88
C ALA A 569 -3.03 16.16 4.36
N ASP A 570 -3.51 15.43 5.37
CA ASP A 570 -4.76 15.58 6.12
C ASP A 570 -4.67 16.62 7.26
N ASP A 571 -3.49 17.13 7.59
CA ASP A 571 -3.26 18.01 8.75
C ASP A 571 -3.23 19.50 8.34
N LEU A 572 -4.43 20.07 8.19
CA LEU A 572 -4.68 21.46 7.77
C LEU A 572 -4.61 22.48 8.93
N ASP A 573 -4.52 22.04 10.18
CA ASP A 573 -4.56 22.92 11.35
C ASP A 573 -3.17 23.54 11.65
N GLY A 574 -3.08 24.86 11.52
CA GLY A 574 -1.84 25.64 11.59
C GLY A 574 -1.27 25.89 13.00
N THR A 575 -1.36 24.94 13.94
CA THR A 575 -1.07 25.20 15.37
C THR A 575 0.34 24.87 15.87
N ILE A 576 1.28 24.43 15.02
CA ILE A 576 2.69 24.24 15.40
C ILE A 576 3.60 25.06 14.46
N VAL A 577 4.17 26.14 14.99
CA VAL A 577 4.89 27.20 14.24
C VAL A 577 6.42 27.03 14.27
N ASP A 578 6.98 26.22 15.17
CA ASP A 578 8.38 26.44 15.58
C ASP A 578 9.47 25.85 14.67
N ASP A 579 9.16 25.27 13.51
CA ASP A 579 10.19 24.55 12.76
C ASP A 579 10.12 24.63 11.22
N VAL A 580 9.16 25.35 10.63
CA VAL A 580 9.07 25.52 9.16
C VAL A 580 10.03 26.62 8.69
N PRO A 581 10.79 26.45 7.60
CA PRO A 581 11.58 27.54 7.05
C PRO A 581 10.67 28.70 6.59
N ASP A 582 10.71 29.84 7.29
CA ASP A 582 9.88 31.02 6.99
C ASP A 582 10.16 31.68 5.63
N ALA A 583 11.25 31.29 4.95
CA ALA A 583 11.63 31.82 3.66
C ALA A 583 12.33 30.77 2.79
N TRP A 584 12.14 30.84 1.48
CA TRP A 584 12.86 29.99 0.51
C TRP A 584 14.39 30.07 0.64
N GLY A 585 14.91 31.21 1.13
CA GLY A 585 16.34 31.40 1.38
C GLY A 585 16.90 30.70 2.61
N SER A 586 16.06 30.22 3.55
CA SER A 586 16.50 29.46 4.72
C SER A 586 16.56 27.95 4.48
N ILE A 587 16.15 27.48 3.29
CA ILE A 587 16.34 26.10 2.86
C ILE A 587 17.78 25.96 2.33
N PRO A 588 18.65 25.17 2.99
CA PRO A 588 20.01 25.00 2.52
C PRO A 588 20.02 24.35 1.13
N SER A 589 20.79 24.92 0.21
CA SER A 589 20.96 24.36 -1.15
C SER A 589 21.43 22.90 -1.10
N ASN A 590 20.91 22.07 -2.00
CA ASN A 590 21.26 20.65 -2.05
C ASN A 590 22.74 20.46 -2.40
N GLN A 591 23.58 20.21 -1.40
CA GLN A 591 25.03 20.10 -1.54
C GLN A 591 25.50 18.82 -2.26
N ARG A 592 24.59 17.98 -2.77
CA ARG A 592 24.91 16.73 -3.47
C ARG A 592 25.78 16.93 -4.73
N PHE A 593 25.82 18.14 -5.27
CA PHE A 593 26.64 18.51 -6.44
C PHE A 593 27.70 19.57 -6.14
N ALA A 594 27.94 19.92 -4.88
CA ALA A 594 29.08 20.75 -4.52
C ALA A 594 30.37 19.93 -4.70
N PRO A 595 31.37 20.38 -5.47
CA PRO A 595 32.65 19.70 -5.57
C PRO A 595 33.26 19.64 -4.16
N GLN A 596 33.35 18.44 -3.59
CA GLN A 596 33.98 18.22 -2.29
C GLN A 596 35.52 18.27 -2.45
N SER A 597 36.04 19.46 -2.69
CA SER A 597 37.43 19.74 -2.39
C SER A 597 37.53 19.96 -0.88
N PRO A 598 38.43 19.27 -0.14
CA PRO A 598 38.64 19.58 1.26
C PRO A 598 39.08 21.04 1.39
N ALA A 599 38.47 21.75 2.34
CA ALA A 599 38.89 23.11 2.67
C ALA A 599 40.39 23.10 3.03
N ALA A 600 41.12 24.12 2.58
CA ALA A 600 42.52 24.31 2.99
C ALA A 600 42.61 24.30 4.53
N PRO A 601 43.62 23.66 5.12
CA PRO A 601 43.74 23.56 6.57
C PRO A 601 43.77 24.97 7.17
N ILE A 602 42.85 25.20 8.12
CA ILE A 602 42.81 26.42 8.93
C ILE A 602 44.09 26.44 9.76
N PRO A 603 44.94 27.48 9.69
CA PRO A 603 46.08 27.58 10.58
C PRO A 603 45.60 27.68 12.03
N PRO A 604 46.28 27.02 12.99
CA PRO A 604 45.85 27.02 14.38
C PRO A 604 45.75 28.44 14.91
N GLN A 605 44.60 28.77 15.52
CA GLN A 605 44.46 29.97 16.31
C GLN A 605 45.41 29.86 17.50
N VAL A 606 46.27 30.87 17.65
CA VAL A 606 47.05 31.07 18.86
C VAL A 606 46.07 31.67 19.86
N ASP A 607 45.70 30.89 20.87
CA ASP A 607 44.91 31.37 22.00
C ASP A 607 45.78 32.32 22.84
N ASP A 608 45.42 33.60 22.83
CA ASP A 608 46.03 34.61 23.68
C ASP A 608 45.63 34.35 25.15
N ALA A 609 46.63 33.97 25.94
CA ALA A 609 46.84 34.28 27.35
C ALA A 609 45.75 33.87 28.37
N ASP A 610 45.95 32.68 28.97
CA ASP A 610 45.70 32.48 30.39
C ASP A 610 46.71 33.32 31.21
N GLU A 611 46.17 34.19 32.06
CA GLU A 611 46.85 34.95 33.10
C GLU A 611 47.55 33.99 34.09
N PHE A 612 48.81 33.67 33.82
CA PHE A 612 49.69 33.00 34.78
C PHE A 612 50.44 34.06 35.59
N GLU A 613 49.95 34.35 36.81
CA GLU A 613 50.70 35.07 37.83
C GLU A 613 51.98 34.29 38.18
N PHE A 614 53.13 34.86 37.87
CA PHE A 614 54.39 34.50 38.53
C PHE A 614 54.95 35.70 39.29
N PRO A 615 55.61 35.47 40.45
CA PRO A 615 55.90 36.50 41.43
C PRO A 615 57.00 37.46 40.96
N ARG A 616 56.80 38.74 41.27
CA ARG A 616 57.83 39.78 41.23
C ARG A 616 58.93 39.45 42.24
N ASP A 617 60.12 39.18 41.74
CA ASP A 617 61.41 39.59 42.31
C ASP A 617 62.52 39.20 41.31
N TRP A 618 63.65 39.95 41.32
CA TRP A 618 64.86 39.84 40.48
C TRP A 618 64.77 40.56 39.10
N ILE A 619 65.07 41.87 39.00
CA ILE A 619 66.39 42.55 38.91
C ILE A 619 67.02 42.50 37.49
N GLU A 620 67.07 43.70 36.89
CA GLU A 620 68.17 44.36 36.13
C GLU A 620 68.83 43.66 34.91
N ASP A 621 68.72 44.28 33.73
CA ASP A 621 69.81 45.00 33.03
C ASP A 621 69.71 44.99 31.48
N GLU A 622 69.87 46.21 30.94
CA GLU A 622 70.63 46.62 29.74
C GLU A 622 70.27 46.13 28.32
N ASP A 623 69.80 47.11 27.54
CA ASP A 623 70.39 47.66 26.30
C ASP A 623 70.40 46.93 24.93
N ASP A 624 70.03 47.77 23.96
CA ASP A 624 70.58 47.94 22.61
C ASP A 624 70.16 47.05 21.42
N ALA A 625 69.30 47.68 20.61
CA ALA A 625 69.66 48.25 19.30
C ALA A 625 69.25 47.53 18.00
N ASP A 626 68.65 48.38 17.14
CA ASP A 626 68.96 48.56 15.70
C ASP A 626 68.34 47.61 14.65
N LEU A 627 67.30 48.10 13.94
CA LEU A 627 67.42 48.74 12.61
C LEU A 627 66.06 48.85 11.88
N SER A 628 65.79 50.08 11.44
CA SER A 628 64.70 50.58 10.58
C SER A 628 65.13 50.54 9.09
N PRO A 629 64.42 51.13 8.09
CA PRO A 629 62.97 51.38 7.87
C PRO A 629 62.51 51.24 6.38
N ASN A 630 61.27 51.67 6.11
CA ASN A 630 60.66 52.21 4.86
C ASN A 630 59.62 51.30 4.18
N GLY A 631 58.43 51.76 3.78
CA GLY A 631 57.89 53.12 3.76
C GLY A 631 56.43 53.16 3.24
N HIS A 632 55.76 54.25 3.64
CA HIS A 632 54.52 54.90 3.20
C HIS A 632 53.64 54.35 2.05
N GLY A 633 52.33 54.51 2.22
CA GLY A 633 51.42 54.83 1.11
C GLY A 633 49.94 54.57 1.36
N THR A 634 49.27 55.48 2.06
CA THR A 634 47.80 55.61 2.21
C THR A 634 47.09 55.94 0.90
N GLU A 635 45.85 55.48 0.70
CA GLU A 635 44.68 56.35 0.39
C GLU A 635 43.34 55.59 0.34
N ALA A 636 42.32 56.26 0.89
CA ALA A 636 40.90 55.94 0.92
C ALA A 636 40.23 56.38 -0.41
N ALA A 637 38.95 56.22 -0.76
CA ALA A 637 37.71 55.73 -0.20
C ALA A 637 36.69 55.61 -1.37
N THR A 638 35.49 55.12 -1.05
CA THR A 638 34.19 55.35 -1.74
C THR A 638 33.89 54.63 -3.06
N SER A 639 32.83 53.81 -3.00
CA SER A 639 32.14 53.18 -4.13
C SER A 639 30.66 53.57 -4.07
N ALA A 640 30.18 54.16 -5.16
CA ALA A 640 28.77 54.18 -5.55
C ALA A 640 28.68 54.20 -7.08
N ASN A 641 27.66 53.48 -7.58
CA ASN A 641 27.10 53.42 -8.94
C ASN A 641 27.70 52.44 -9.96
N ALA A 642 26.82 51.51 -10.38
CA ALA A 642 26.86 50.67 -11.59
C ALA A 642 26.74 51.53 -12.87
N PRO A 643 27.05 51.01 -14.10
CA PRO A 643 26.20 50.02 -14.78
C PRO A 643 26.91 49.02 -15.74
N ASP A 644 26.13 48.01 -16.18
CA ASP A 644 26.16 47.20 -17.41
C ASP A 644 27.47 46.58 -17.97
N GLY A 645 27.45 45.25 -18.20
CA GLY A 645 28.42 44.60 -19.09
C GLY A 645 28.46 43.06 -19.05
N GLN A 646 27.90 42.46 -20.10
CA GLN A 646 27.95 41.06 -20.56
C GLN A 646 29.22 40.24 -20.22
N SER A 647 29.06 38.97 -19.85
CA SER A 647 29.55 37.80 -20.63
C SER A 647 29.32 36.47 -19.90
N GLY A 648 28.41 35.65 -20.45
CA GLY A 648 28.25 34.24 -20.08
C GLY A 648 29.17 33.36 -20.93
N THR A 649 30.00 32.55 -20.27
CA THR A 649 30.83 31.52 -20.93
C THR A 649 30.15 30.15 -20.83
N GLY A 650 29.21 29.90 -21.75
CA GLY A 650 28.61 28.58 -21.96
C GLY A 650 29.55 27.68 -22.77
N ARG A 651 30.10 26.65 -22.13
CA ARG A 651 30.95 25.62 -22.76
C ARG A 651 30.07 24.70 -23.63
N ARG A 652 29.98 24.99 -24.93
CA ARG A 652 29.36 24.09 -25.93
C ARG A 652 30.25 22.87 -26.17
N VAL A 653 29.72 21.68 -25.91
CA VAL A 653 30.28 20.42 -26.40
C VAL A 653 30.01 20.33 -27.90
N ARG A 654 31.06 20.29 -28.73
CA ARG A 654 30.95 20.02 -30.17
C ARG A 654 30.80 18.52 -30.39
N LEU A 655 29.74 18.11 -31.08
CA LEU A 655 29.60 16.76 -31.63
C LEU A 655 30.59 16.59 -32.79
N SER A 656 31.01 15.34 -33.05
CA SER A 656 31.85 15.05 -34.21
C SER A 656 31.06 15.28 -35.52
N PRO A 657 31.72 15.65 -36.63
CA PRO A 657 31.04 15.88 -37.91
C PRO A 657 30.24 14.65 -38.40
N GLU A 658 30.68 13.45 -38.03
CA GLU A 658 29.97 12.21 -38.37
C GLU A 658 28.68 12.03 -37.55
N ALA A 659 28.67 12.46 -36.28
CA ALA A 659 27.48 12.44 -35.44
C ALA A 659 26.44 13.47 -35.89
N GLU A 660 26.87 14.66 -36.32
CA GLU A 660 25.97 15.65 -36.93
C GLU A 660 25.38 15.13 -38.25
N ALA A 661 26.18 14.50 -39.11
CA ALA A 661 25.69 13.93 -40.37
C ALA A 661 24.66 12.80 -40.15
N ARG A 662 24.85 11.95 -39.14
CA ARG A 662 23.88 10.91 -38.77
C ARG A 662 22.59 11.51 -38.21
N LEU A 663 22.68 12.54 -37.36
CA LEU A 663 21.51 13.21 -36.80
C LEU A 663 20.68 13.89 -37.91
N GLU A 664 21.36 14.52 -38.87
CA GLU A 664 20.73 15.16 -40.03
C GLU A 664 20.04 14.13 -40.95
N ALA A 665 20.65 12.95 -41.13
CA ALA A 665 20.06 11.84 -41.89
C ALA A 665 18.79 11.29 -41.21
N VAL A 666 18.81 11.11 -39.88
CA VAL A 666 17.63 10.67 -39.12
C VAL A 666 16.50 11.68 -39.22
N ARG A 667 16.79 12.99 -39.10
CA ARG A 667 15.79 14.07 -39.23
C ARG A 667 15.13 14.09 -40.61
N ARG A 668 15.89 13.85 -41.68
CA ARG A 668 15.33 13.79 -43.04
C ARG A 668 14.45 12.55 -43.25
N LEU A 669 14.77 11.45 -42.59
CA LEU A 669 14.01 10.20 -42.70
C LEU A 669 12.68 10.31 -41.94
N THR A 670 12.69 10.90 -40.75
CA THR A 670 11.47 11.20 -39.98
C THR A 670 10.58 12.23 -40.67
N ALA A 671 11.15 13.29 -41.27
CA ALA A 671 10.38 14.27 -42.03
C ALA A 671 9.68 13.66 -43.26
N ARG A 672 10.33 12.72 -43.96
CA ARG A 672 9.70 12.00 -45.10
C ARG A 672 8.59 11.06 -44.64
N GLN A 673 8.81 10.31 -43.55
CA GLN A 673 7.79 9.40 -43.02
C GLN A 673 6.54 10.16 -42.53
N MET A 674 6.72 11.33 -41.91
CA MET A 674 5.61 12.20 -41.51
C MET A 674 4.82 12.74 -42.71
N GLY A 675 5.50 13.17 -43.78
CA GLY A 675 4.84 13.65 -45.00
C GLY A 675 4.03 12.57 -45.73
N ASP A 676 4.54 11.33 -45.80
CA ASP A 676 3.80 10.19 -46.37
C ASP A 676 2.56 9.83 -45.52
N LEU A 677 2.66 9.96 -44.20
CA LEU A 677 1.54 9.71 -43.28
C LEU A 677 0.44 10.77 -43.43
N GLU A 678 0.81 12.06 -43.48
CA GLU A 678 -0.15 13.15 -43.72
C GLU A 678 -0.87 12.99 -45.05
N THR A 679 -0.15 12.56 -46.10
CA THR A 679 -0.72 12.31 -47.43
C THR A 679 -1.71 11.14 -47.41
N ARG A 680 -1.39 10.03 -46.71
CA ARG A 680 -2.31 8.89 -46.56
C ARG A 680 -3.53 9.23 -45.72
N VAL A 681 -3.39 10.01 -44.66
CA VAL A 681 -4.53 10.48 -43.85
C VAL A 681 -5.44 11.38 -44.68
N HIS A 682 -4.87 12.27 -45.50
CA HIS A 682 -5.66 13.11 -46.41
C HIS A 682 -6.39 12.30 -47.49
N GLN A 683 -5.78 11.21 -47.97
CA GLN A 683 -6.37 10.31 -48.95
C GLN A 683 -7.54 9.51 -48.36
N ILE A 684 -7.38 8.93 -47.16
CA ILE A 684 -8.43 8.19 -46.44
C ILE A 684 -9.61 9.11 -46.10
N ARG A 685 -9.36 10.36 -45.69
CA ARG A 685 -10.42 11.34 -45.39
C ARG A 685 -11.27 11.71 -46.62
N ASN A 686 -10.71 11.57 -47.81
CA ASN A 686 -11.37 11.92 -49.07
C ASN A 686 -11.98 10.70 -49.78
N GLU A 687 -11.91 9.50 -49.20
CA GLU A 687 -12.60 8.34 -49.74
C GLU A 687 -14.13 8.52 -49.61
N PRO A 688 -14.90 8.29 -50.68
CA PRO A 688 -16.35 8.53 -50.70
C PRO A 688 -17.11 7.66 -49.70
N GLU A 689 -16.59 6.49 -49.33
CA GLU A 689 -17.18 5.62 -48.30
C GLU A 689 -17.04 6.22 -46.89
N VAL A 690 -15.90 6.84 -46.59
CA VAL A 690 -15.63 7.52 -45.31
C VAL A 690 -16.49 8.79 -45.18
N GLN A 691 -16.67 9.54 -46.28
CA GLN A 691 -17.57 10.69 -46.30
C GLN A 691 -19.04 10.28 -46.17
N GLY A 692 -19.45 9.16 -46.77
CA GLY A 692 -20.79 8.60 -46.62
C GLY A 692 -21.11 8.22 -45.17
N LEU A 693 -20.16 7.58 -44.48
CA LEU A 693 -20.27 7.26 -43.05
C LEU A 693 -20.34 8.51 -42.17
N LEU A 694 -19.55 9.56 -42.47
CA LEU A 694 -19.56 10.81 -41.71
C LEU A 694 -20.90 11.56 -41.84
N ILE A 695 -21.49 11.57 -43.03
CA ILE A 695 -22.81 12.18 -43.29
C ILE A 695 -23.92 11.40 -42.57
N THR A 696 -23.83 10.06 -42.55
CA THR A 696 -24.82 9.20 -41.88
C THR A 696 -24.76 9.36 -40.35
N LEU A 697 -23.55 9.51 -39.79
CA LEU A 697 -23.35 9.79 -38.36
C LEU A 697 -23.82 11.19 -37.94
N LEU A 698 -23.71 12.18 -38.83
CA LEU A 698 -24.21 13.54 -38.57
C LEU A 698 -25.74 13.61 -38.69
N ALA A 699 -26.36 12.83 -39.58
CA ALA A 699 -27.81 12.73 -39.69
C ALA A 699 -28.45 12.03 -38.47
N SER A 700 -27.78 11.01 -37.90
CA SER A 700 -28.26 10.28 -36.72
C SER A 700 -28.27 11.08 -35.43
N ARG A 701 -27.60 12.25 -35.37
CA ARG A 701 -27.40 13.01 -34.12
C ARG A 701 -28.43 14.12 -33.89
N ASN A 702 -29.31 14.39 -34.86
CA ASN A 702 -30.27 15.51 -34.80
C ASN A 702 -31.70 15.15 -34.38
N ASP A 703 -32.01 13.88 -34.13
CA ASP A 703 -33.33 13.50 -33.59
C ASP A 703 -33.30 13.41 -32.06
N GLY A 704 -33.47 14.57 -31.42
CA GLY A 704 -33.85 14.66 -30.01
C GLY A 704 -35.37 14.53 -29.83
N PRO A 705 -35.86 13.95 -28.71
CA PRO A 705 -37.27 13.60 -28.57
C PRO A 705 -38.11 14.80 -28.10
N SER A 706 -38.98 15.32 -28.96
CA SER A 706 -40.12 16.16 -28.57
C SER A 706 -41.36 15.27 -28.40
N GLY A 707 -41.97 15.28 -27.23
CA GLY A 707 -43.06 14.39 -26.88
C GLY A 707 -44.48 14.80 -27.33
N THR A 708 -45.43 13.96 -26.88
CA THR A 708 -46.89 14.14 -26.71
C THR A 708 -47.87 13.55 -27.74
N HIS A 709 -48.94 12.96 -27.16
CA HIS A 709 -50.14 12.28 -27.70
C HIS A 709 -49.90 10.89 -28.31
N GLY A 710 -50.68 9.84 -28.02
CA GLY A 710 -52.03 9.71 -27.49
C GLY A 710 -52.77 8.70 -28.37
N GLU A 711 -53.32 7.65 -27.76
CA GLU A 711 -54.39 6.75 -28.24
C GLU A 711 -54.45 6.18 -29.69
N GLU A 712 -54.92 4.92 -29.70
CA GLU A 712 -55.58 4.15 -30.77
C GLU A 712 -54.76 3.29 -31.77
N ARG A 713 -55.08 1.99 -31.65
CA ARG A 713 -54.93 0.81 -32.53
C ARG A 713 -53.65 -0.01 -32.48
#